data_AF-H3GEW2-F1
#
_entry.id   AF-H3GEW2-F1
#
_cell.length_a   1.000
_cell.length_b   1.000
_cell.length_c   1.000
_cell.angle_alpha   90.00
_cell.angle_beta   90.00
_cell.angle_gamma   90.00
#
_symmetry.space_group_name_H-M   'P 1'
#
loop_
_entity.id
_entity.type
_entity.pdbx_description
1 polymer ?
#
loop_
_entity_poly.entity_id
_entity_poly.type
_entity_poly.pdbx_seq_one_letter_code
_entity_poly.pdbx_strand_id
1 'polypeptide(L)'
;MVSTSAGVAVVVLLSSALLMLGDRVDLPPLELLQRQWAASSGYDLADLAAPVLYGKPLLALAYVARLPVLGRILCNQLAKDNKILEVRKFAASIPDLPLYYPYLDPKESDKTQGGPLSLEEFSKKGSRAENADVSFKHWSIADYTSRYASGEVTPVQVAKALLVAVEQNQKSGYPLNLFVEKHDDEILAQAKASAERYARGEPLGVLDGVPVAIKDEVHIKGHRMFTGTSFLGYEEDPATEDDPPVARLRSAGAVILGTTNMHEIGSGVTGYNMHYGTVRNPYNPKCYTGGSSSGSAAAVASGLVPLALGLDGGGSIRIPSSMCGVVGIKPTFQRVPPAAADCPSVAHVGPIAASVRDASIGYAIMSGGDELSFPRGMTQPSVDLHSFEDTASLKGVRIGYFSDYTNHSSPEIAEAVNKALKALEARGAELVETPLRHLTPIHVAHSITISSEFAQNLDKYYERVGEMSPEVQLILTFGRSFTAMDFLAAQRVRAFALRQFQENVLSKVDAFVTPSTGITAPEIPPEAFAVGELNAQQLGAIFRFSVYGNLIGVPGVAVPIGYDSRGLPMSIQFQTGHWQEDTMLRLAHATEDLNTLAALKRKQHALVESPTGSGKTLALLSSCLTFQRDFMRDAMAEYHQKKLRRRQQMQQLRDQVRAQQQQQEQEIQSQFSQFSTTSGWDDDAFGLLQRSIKRFKREDDTAPDVTYSSSLQVGVLDMETQLVTQEEQEQGMETFLSPDEEVKQEQGTEAQLVPPDEEVKREQGIETQRLPLEENVKQELGMAMQNKEAVFGTNDLQEEQPPSVPKIFFCSRTHSQLAQAVKELKSCPESYMRSLPGSTVLHSCVLASKRMLCVNEEVNDEPSLVNERCQELRMEKEKRRTAGEEDGEGGCPYNQTSFSRLRSQAPQVWDIEDITRLSSTCAECAYFFSKSELETAHIVFCPYNYVLDPSIRKAVGIKLQNAIVVLDEAHNVEDTCRNGASLRLLITCWLVPLSLLTM
;
A
#
# COMPACT_ATOMS: atom_id res chain seq x y z
N MET A 1 -35.62 49.78 -53.04
CA MET A 1 -35.52 48.62 -52.12
C MET A 1 -34.55 47.53 -52.62
N VAL A 2 -33.51 47.85 -53.41
CA VAL A 2 -32.53 46.84 -53.91
C VAL A 2 -31.11 47.08 -53.36
N SER A 3 -30.88 48.14 -52.59
CA SER A 3 -29.54 48.50 -52.08
C SER A 3 -29.19 47.94 -50.71
N THR A 4 -30.16 47.43 -49.94
CA THR A 4 -29.95 46.95 -48.56
C THR A 4 -29.73 45.44 -48.48
N SER A 5 -30.17 44.66 -49.46
CA SER A 5 -29.96 43.20 -49.51
C SER A 5 -28.53 42.82 -49.94
N ALA A 6 -27.90 43.60 -50.82
CA ALA A 6 -26.54 43.38 -51.27
C ALA A 6 -25.51 43.64 -50.15
N GLY A 7 -25.72 44.67 -49.32
CA GLY A 7 -24.84 44.97 -48.19
C GLY A 7 -24.86 43.89 -47.10
N VAL A 8 -26.04 43.34 -46.79
CA VAL A 8 -26.16 42.22 -45.83
C VAL A 8 -25.58 40.94 -46.41
N ALA A 9 -25.78 40.65 -47.70
CA ALA A 9 -25.16 39.50 -48.35
C ALA A 9 -23.63 39.60 -48.40
N VAL A 10 -23.07 40.79 -48.65
CA VAL A 10 -21.62 41.04 -48.65
C VAL A 10 -21.04 40.98 -47.24
N VAL A 11 -21.74 41.49 -46.22
CA VAL A 11 -21.31 41.35 -44.81
C VAL A 11 -21.38 39.89 -44.38
N VAL A 12 -22.43 39.14 -44.72
CA VAL A 12 -22.53 37.70 -44.42
C VAL A 12 -21.45 36.92 -45.18
N LEU A 13 -21.18 37.24 -46.45
CA LEU A 13 -20.11 36.61 -47.24
C LEU A 13 -18.71 36.98 -46.74
N LEU A 14 -18.48 38.23 -46.30
CA LEU A 14 -17.20 38.67 -45.72
C LEU A 14 -17.01 38.12 -44.31
N SER A 15 -18.07 38.02 -43.49
CA SER A 15 -18.03 37.39 -42.16
C SER A 15 -17.81 35.89 -42.30
N SER A 16 -18.50 35.26 -43.26
CA SER A 16 -18.27 33.86 -43.62
C SER A 16 -16.88 33.68 -44.21
N ALA A 17 -16.39 34.58 -45.05
CA ALA A 17 -15.03 34.55 -45.59
C ALA A 17 -13.98 34.78 -44.50
N LEU A 18 -14.21 35.66 -43.52
CA LEU A 18 -13.34 35.86 -42.35
C LEU A 18 -13.37 34.65 -41.40
N LEU A 19 -14.51 33.96 -41.30
CA LEU A 19 -14.62 32.67 -40.61
C LEU A 19 -14.03 31.51 -41.43
N MET A 20 -13.94 31.62 -42.76
CA MET A 20 -13.40 30.61 -43.70
C MET A 20 -11.92 30.84 -44.05
N LEU A 21 -11.39 32.04 -43.87
CA LEU A 21 -9.97 32.37 -43.87
C LEU A 21 -9.40 31.78 -42.59
N GLY A 22 -9.14 30.46 -42.62
CA GLY A 22 -8.53 29.76 -41.51
C GLY A 22 -7.28 30.50 -41.04
N ASP A 23 -7.10 30.56 -39.73
CA ASP A 23 -5.88 31.05 -39.09
C ASP A 23 -4.68 30.50 -39.87
N ARG A 24 -3.99 31.35 -40.64
CA ARG A 24 -2.71 30.98 -41.23
C ARG A 24 -1.72 30.91 -40.08
N VAL A 25 -1.51 29.70 -39.60
CA VAL A 25 -0.52 29.43 -38.56
C VAL A 25 0.85 29.39 -39.23
N ASP A 26 1.52 30.54 -39.25
CA ASP A 26 2.92 30.65 -39.67
C ASP A 26 3.84 30.22 -38.52
N LEU A 27 4.68 29.20 -38.77
CA LEU A 27 5.66 28.75 -37.79
C LEU A 27 6.89 29.68 -37.77
N PRO A 28 7.57 29.83 -36.63
CA PRO A 28 8.85 30.54 -36.57
C PRO A 28 9.90 29.94 -37.52
N PRO A 29 10.93 30.72 -37.91
CA PRO A 29 12.05 30.21 -38.70
C PRO A 29 12.72 28.98 -38.06
N LEU A 30 13.21 28.06 -38.88
CA LEU A 30 13.79 26.78 -38.44
C LEU A 30 14.90 26.95 -37.38
N GLU A 31 15.80 27.93 -37.55
CA GLU A 31 16.90 28.19 -36.62
C GLU A 31 16.40 28.54 -35.21
N LEU A 32 15.30 29.29 -35.11
CA LEU A 32 14.67 29.66 -33.84
C LEU A 32 14.06 28.42 -33.16
N LEU A 33 13.37 27.59 -33.95
CA LEU A 33 12.79 26.33 -33.46
C LEU A 33 13.87 25.37 -32.97
N GLN A 34 14.96 25.19 -33.72
CA GLN A 34 16.06 24.33 -33.32
C GLN A 34 16.73 24.81 -32.03
N ARG A 35 16.92 26.13 -31.86
CA ARG A 35 17.45 26.70 -30.61
C ARG A 35 16.50 26.48 -29.42
N GLN A 36 15.19 26.66 -29.63
CA GLN A 36 14.18 26.45 -28.59
C GLN A 36 14.22 25.02 -28.04
N TRP A 37 14.33 24.02 -28.92
CA TRP A 37 14.26 22.61 -28.54
C TRP A 37 15.62 21.96 -28.25
N ALA A 38 16.75 22.57 -28.64
CA ALA A 38 18.08 22.09 -28.26
C ALA A 38 18.41 22.34 -26.77
N ALA A 39 17.79 23.34 -26.15
CA ALA A 39 18.11 23.79 -24.78
C ALA A 39 17.35 23.07 -23.65
N SER A 40 16.36 22.24 -23.96
CA SER A 40 15.53 21.58 -22.94
C SER A 40 16.18 20.30 -22.42
N SER A 41 17.02 20.41 -21.39
CA SER A 41 17.63 19.26 -20.69
C SER A 41 16.90 18.83 -19.42
N GLY A 42 15.75 19.43 -19.09
CA GLY A 42 14.97 19.15 -17.87
C GLY A 42 13.61 18.49 -18.14
N TYR A 43 12.95 18.08 -17.06
CA TYR A 43 11.57 17.59 -17.07
C TYR A 43 10.60 18.68 -17.57
N ASP A 44 9.84 18.38 -18.63
CA ASP A 44 9.04 19.39 -19.35
C ASP A 44 7.55 19.02 -19.49
N LEU A 45 7.07 17.96 -18.86
CA LEU A 45 5.67 17.56 -18.99
C LEU A 45 4.77 18.55 -18.24
N ALA A 46 3.87 19.19 -18.98
CA ALA A 46 2.88 20.09 -18.42
C ALA A 46 1.58 19.37 -18.06
N ASP A 47 0.95 19.83 -16.99
CA ASP A 47 -0.40 19.38 -16.63
C ASP A 47 -1.45 19.93 -17.61
N LEU A 48 -2.54 19.16 -17.75
CA LEU A 48 -3.71 19.58 -18.47
C LEU A 48 -4.52 20.57 -17.63
N ALA A 49 -4.98 21.65 -18.26
CA ALA A 49 -5.81 22.67 -17.63
C ALA A 49 -7.12 22.83 -18.38
N ALA A 50 -8.24 22.55 -17.71
CA ALA A 50 -9.59 22.82 -18.19
C ALA A 50 -10.51 23.07 -16.97
N PRO A 51 -11.62 23.81 -17.12
CA PRO A 51 -12.59 23.93 -16.05
C PRO A 51 -13.16 22.55 -15.69
N VAL A 52 -13.33 22.30 -14.39
CA VAL A 52 -14.01 21.11 -13.91
C VAL A 52 -15.51 21.28 -14.09
N LEU A 53 -16.14 20.46 -14.92
CA LEU A 53 -17.56 20.57 -15.25
C LEU A 53 -18.31 19.27 -14.96
N TYR A 54 -19.51 19.41 -14.42
CA TYR A 54 -20.48 18.34 -14.19
C TYR A 54 -21.86 18.77 -14.71
N GLY A 55 -22.81 17.83 -14.80
CA GLY A 55 -24.23 18.15 -14.97
C GLY A 55 -24.54 19.03 -16.19
N LYS A 56 -25.42 20.03 -15.98
CA LYS A 56 -25.88 20.93 -17.05
C LYS A 56 -24.76 21.74 -17.72
N PRO A 57 -23.77 22.31 -16.99
CA PRO A 57 -22.61 22.95 -17.62
C PRO A 57 -21.88 22.06 -18.62
N LEU A 58 -21.64 20.78 -18.26
CA LEU A 58 -20.96 19.83 -19.14
C LEU A 58 -21.80 19.51 -20.40
N LEU A 59 -23.09 19.27 -20.23
CA LEU A 59 -24.03 19.08 -21.35
C LEU A 59 -24.06 20.29 -22.29
N ALA A 60 -24.09 21.50 -21.72
CA ALA A 60 -24.09 22.73 -22.50
C ALA A 60 -22.78 22.88 -23.29
N LEU A 61 -21.63 22.57 -22.68
CA LEU A 61 -20.33 22.59 -23.38
C LEU A 61 -20.32 21.59 -24.54
N ALA A 62 -20.73 20.34 -24.31
CA ALA A 62 -20.78 19.31 -25.34
C ALA A 62 -21.74 19.69 -26.49
N TYR A 63 -22.87 20.31 -26.19
CA TYR A 63 -23.79 20.83 -27.21
C TYR A 63 -23.17 21.99 -28.00
N VAL A 64 -22.58 22.98 -27.32
CA VAL A 64 -21.96 24.15 -27.96
C VAL A 64 -20.77 23.75 -28.83
N ALA A 65 -19.97 22.77 -28.40
CA ALA A 65 -18.84 22.25 -29.16
C ALA A 65 -19.25 21.73 -30.54
N ARG A 66 -20.47 21.22 -30.68
CA ARG A 66 -21.00 20.68 -31.95
C ARG A 66 -21.64 21.74 -32.86
N LEU A 67 -21.78 22.98 -32.41
CA LEU A 67 -22.36 24.05 -33.23
C LEU A 67 -21.36 24.49 -34.32
N PRO A 68 -21.78 24.66 -35.59
CA PRO A 68 -20.86 24.89 -36.70
C PRO A 68 -19.90 26.08 -36.53
N VAL A 69 -20.38 27.19 -35.94
CA VAL A 69 -19.59 28.41 -35.74
C VAL A 69 -18.95 28.43 -34.36
N LEU A 70 -19.76 28.32 -33.30
CA LEU A 70 -19.27 28.41 -31.92
C LEU A 70 -18.33 27.24 -31.57
N GLY A 71 -18.64 26.03 -32.03
CA GLY A 71 -17.79 24.85 -31.87
C GLY A 71 -16.42 25.03 -32.50
N ARG A 72 -16.35 25.58 -33.71
CA ARG A 72 -15.07 25.86 -34.38
C ARG A 72 -14.22 26.88 -33.62
N ILE A 73 -14.85 27.94 -33.10
CA ILE A 73 -14.15 28.94 -32.26
C ILE A 73 -13.62 28.27 -30.98
N LEU A 74 -14.46 27.46 -30.33
CA LEU A 74 -14.12 26.72 -29.12
C LEU A 74 -12.95 25.75 -29.35
N CYS A 75 -13.02 24.90 -30.38
CA CYS A 75 -11.96 23.96 -30.74
C CYS A 75 -10.65 24.68 -31.10
N ASN A 76 -10.71 25.80 -31.83
CA ASN A 76 -9.52 26.59 -32.14
C ASN A 76 -8.86 27.17 -30.89
N GLN A 77 -9.66 27.66 -29.94
CA GLN A 77 -9.15 28.18 -28.68
C GLN A 77 -8.52 27.06 -27.85
N LEU A 78 -9.22 25.92 -27.72
CA LEU A 78 -8.73 24.79 -26.95
C LEU A 78 -7.52 24.11 -27.60
N ALA A 79 -7.37 24.14 -28.93
CA ALA A 79 -6.15 23.71 -29.60
C ALA A 79 -4.95 24.61 -29.28
N LYS A 80 -5.17 25.93 -29.11
CA LYS A 80 -4.14 26.88 -28.65
C LYS A 80 -3.76 26.61 -27.19
N ASP A 81 -4.76 26.43 -26.32
CA ASP A 81 -4.56 26.22 -24.89
C ASP A 81 -3.89 24.87 -24.58
N ASN A 82 -4.17 23.83 -25.37
CA ASN A 82 -3.63 22.47 -25.19
C ASN A 82 -2.37 22.18 -26.04
N LYS A 83 -1.62 23.22 -26.43
CA LYS A 83 -0.29 23.10 -27.05
C LYS A 83 -0.23 22.25 -28.33
N ILE A 84 -1.33 22.13 -29.09
CA ILE A 84 -1.35 21.43 -30.39
C ILE A 84 -0.32 22.05 -31.34
N LEU A 85 -0.19 23.38 -31.30
CA LEU A 85 0.80 24.11 -32.09
C LEU A 85 2.25 23.77 -31.70
N GLU A 86 2.52 23.41 -30.44
CA GLU A 86 3.86 23.02 -30.02
C GLU A 86 4.29 21.69 -30.65
N VAL A 87 3.37 20.77 -30.91
CA VAL A 87 3.66 19.53 -31.68
C VAL A 87 4.12 19.89 -33.10
N ARG A 88 3.44 20.83 -33.76
CA ARG A 88 3.85 21.30 -35.11
C ARG A 88 5.20 22.00 -35.10
N LYS A 89 5.44 22.88 -34.13
CA LYS A 89 6.74 23.57 -33.94
C LYS A 89 7.86 22.57 -33.69
N PHE A 90 7.64 21.61 -32.80
CA PHE A 90 8.61 20.58 -32.48
C PHE A 90 8.87 19.66 -33.68
N ALA A 91 7.83 19.16 -34.35
CA ALA A 91 7.93 18.35 -35.55
C ALA A 91 8.70 19.04 -36.68
N ALA A 92 8.58 20.35 -36.82
CA ALA A 92 9.34 21.14 -37.80
C ALA A 92 10.84 21.24 -37.45
N SER A 93 11.21 21.08 -36.18
CA SER A 93 12.60 21.19 -35.70
C SER A 93 13.41 19.89 -35.79
N ILE A 94 12.74 18.74 -35.91
CA ILE A 94 13.35 17.40 -35.92
C ILE A 94 13.52 16.85 -37.35
N PRO A 95 14.53 15.99 -37.59
CA PRO A 95 14.77 15.40 -38.92
C PRO A 95 13.86 14.21 -39.24
N ASP A 96 13.17 13.66 -38.23
CA ASP A 96 12.41 12.42 -38.34
C ASP A 96 11.24 12.53 -39.34
N LEU A 97 11.05 11.47 -40.12
CA LEU A 97 9.92 11.31 -41.04
C LEU A 97 8.69 10.74 -40.30
N PRO A 98 7.46 10.97 -40.80
CA PRO A 98 6.26 10.41 -40.17
C PRO A 98 6.32 8.89 -40.04
N LEU A 99 6.07 8.38 -38.83
CA LEU A 99 5.87 6.96 -38.56
C LEU A 99 4.40 6.72 -38.19
N TYR A 100 3.67 5.93 -38.99
CA TYR A 100 2.22 5.72 -38.78
C TYR A 100 1.88 4.51 -37.93
N TYR A 101 2.74 3.49 -37.92
CA TYR A 101 2.56 2.29 -37.09
C TYR A 101 3.84 2.06 -36.31
N PRO A 102 3.78 1.90 -34.97
CA PRO A 102 4.97 1.73 -34.15
C PRO A 102 5.48 0.27 -34.15
N TYR A 103 5.53 -0.34 -35.33
CA TYR A 103 6.01 -1.71 -35.52
C TYR A 103 7.51 -1.70 -35.84
N LEU A 104 8.29 -2.49 -35.10
CA LEU A 104 9.69 -2.75 -35.37
C LEU A 104 9.90 -4.21 -35.75
N ASP A 105 10.66 -4.45 -36.83
CA ASP A 105 11.02 -5.82 -37.19
C ASP A 105 11.81 -6.46 -36.04
N PRO A 106 11.53 -7.73 -35.72
CA PRO A 106 12.31 -8.47 -34.75
C PRO A 106 13.76 -8.56 -35.21
N LYS A 107 14.68 -8.33 -34.28
CA LYS A 107 16.11 -8.57 -34.47
C LYS A 107 16.39 -10.06 -34.29
N GLU A 108 17.54 -10.52 -34.77
CA GLU A 108 17.98 -11.90 -34.55
C GLU A 108 18.09 -12.25 -33.05
N SER A 109 18.43 -11.26 -32.21
CA SER A 109 18.45 -11.37 -30.75
C SER A 109 17.08 -11.59 -30.12
N ASP A 110 16.00 -11.22 -30.80
CA ASP A 110 14.63 -11.28 -30.27
C ASP A 110 13.98 -12.64 -30.52
N LYS A 111 14.67 -13.52 -31.27
CA LYS A 111 14.23 -14.91 -31.46
C LYS A 111 14.48 -15.69 -30.17
N THR A 112 13.47 -16.45 -29.73
CA THR A 112 13.50 -17.32 -28.54
C THR A 112 14.79 -18.13 -28.50
N GLN A 113 15.53 -18.02 -27.39
CA GLN A 113 16.78 -18.75 -27.19
C GLN A 113 16.60 -20.14 -26.55
N GLY A 114 15.42 -20.43 -25.99
CA GLY A 114 15.11 -21.73 -25.40
C GLY A 114 14.28 -22.66 -26.28
N GLY A 115 14.09 -23.90 -25.80
CA GLY A 115 13.26 -24.92 -26.45
C GLY A 115 11.76 -24.56 -26.48
N PRO A 116 10.90 -25.43 -27.03
CA PRO A 116 9.46 -25.18 -27.08
C PRO A 116 8.89 -24.95 -25.68
N LEU A 117 8.14 -23.86 -25.49
CA LEU A 117 7.49 -23.52 -24.23
C LEU A 117 6.30 -24.44 -23.97
N SER A 118 6.35 -25.19 -22.87
CA SER A 118 5.19 -25.93 -22.37
C SER A 118 4.34 -25.05 -21.46
N LEU A 119 3.24 -24.53 -22.00
CA LEU A 119 2.28 -23.70 -21.25
C LEU A 119 1.61 -24.49 -20.11
N GLU A 120 1.43 -25.80 -20.27
CA GLU A 120 0.91 -26.69 -19.22
C GLU A 120 1.86 -26.86 -18.03
N GLU A 121 3.16 -26.99 -18.29
CA GLU A 121 4.15 -27.07 -17.20
C GLU A 121 4.31 -25.71 -16.52
N PHE A 122 4.27 -24.63 -17.31
CA PHE A 122 4.31 -23.26 -16.80
C PHE A 122 3.12 -22.95 -15.89
N SER A 123 1.91 -23.39 -16.25
CA SER A 123 0.70 -23.12 -15.46
C SER A 123 0.67 -23.87 -14.13
N LYS A 124 1.15 -25.12 -14.08
CA LYS A 124 1.14 -25.96 -12.86
C LYS A 124 1.84 -25.33 -11.65
N LYS A 125 2.86 -24.51 -11.86
CA LYS A 125 3.59 -23.79 -10.80
C LYS A 125 2.81 -22.60 -10.21
N GLY A 126 1.66 -22.25 -10.79
CA GLY A 126 0.81 -21.15 -10.34
C GLY A 126 -0.16 -21.49 -9.23
N SER A 127 -0.22 -22.75 -8.77
CA SER A 127 -1.11 -23.08 -7.66
C SER A 127 -0.61 -22.40 -6.39
N ARG A 128 -1.44 -21.54 -5.81
CA ARG A 128 -1.13 -20.91 -4.54
C ARG A 128 -1.41 -21.95 -3.46
N ALA A 129 -0.35 -22.38 -2.76
CA ALA A 129 -0.45 -23.28 -1.61
C ALA A 129 -1.63 -22.88 -0.71
N GLU A 130 -2.33 -23.88 -0.15
CA GLU A 130 -3.46 -23.70 0.77
C GLU A 130 -3.02 -22.97 2.05
N ASN A 131 -2.80 -21.66 1.95
CA ASN A 131 -2.79 -20.78 3.10
C ASN A 131 -4.26 -20.59 3.50
N ALA A 132 -4.65 -21.25 4.58
CA ALA A 132 -6.04 -21.42 4.97
C ALA A 132 -6.69 -20.21 5.66
N ASP A 133 -6.03 -19.05 5.71
CA ASP A 133 -6.46 -17.93 6.56
C ASP A 133 -6.38 -16.56 5.86
N VAL A 134 -7.16 -16.41 4.79
CA VAL A 134 -7.42 -15.11 4.15
C VAL A 134 -8.93 -15.01 3.88
N SER A 135 -9.58 -13.93 4.30
CA SER A 135 -11.03 -13.72 4.11
C SER A 135 -11.43 -13.65 2.62
N PHE A 136 -10.47 -13.31 1.77
CA PHE A 136 -10.62 -13.27 0.32
C PHE A 136 -9.31 -13.73 -0.34
N LYS A 137 -9.41 -14.63 -1.32
CA LYS A 137 -8.30 -15.15 -2.13
C LYS A 137 -8.70 -15.13 -3.59
N HIS A 138 -7.84 -14.59 -4.46
CA HIS A 138 -7.92 -14.86 -5.89
C HIS A 138 -7.43 -16.28 -6.17
N TRP A 139 -8.30 -17.08 -6.78
CA TRP A 139 -7.95 -18.39 -7.31
C TRP A 139 -7.19 -18.23 -8.63
N SER A 140 -6.05 -18.90 -8.77
CA SER A 140 -5.29 -18.90 -10.02
C SER A 140 -5.88 -19.86 -11.04
N ILE A 141 -5.44 -19.75 -12.30
CA ILE A 141 -5.81 -20.70 -13.38
C ILE A 141 -5.48 -22.15 -12.96
N ALA A 142 -4.34 -22.34 -12.30
CA ALA A 142 -3.90 -23.64 -11.79
C ALA A 142 -4.82 -24.17 -10.67
N ASP A 143 -5.30 -23.31 -9.78
CA ASP A 143 -6.22 -23.70 -8.70
C ASP A 143 -7.56 -24.20 -9.27
N TYR A 144 -8.07 -23.61 -10.36
CA TYR A 144 -9.28 -24.12 -11.03
C TYR A 144 -9.02 -25.48 -11.70
N THR A 145 -8.02 -25.54 -12.58
CA THR A 145 -7.77 -26.74 -13.40
C THR A 145 -7.35 -27.96 -12.58
N SER A 146 -6.59 -27.76 -11.49
CA SER A 146 -6.21 -28.86 -10.57
C SER A 146 -7.42 -29.45 -9.85
N ARG A 147 -8.37 -28.62 -9.42
CA ARG A 147 -9.59 -29.10 -8.75
C ARG A 147 -10.60 -29.74 -9.70
N TYR A 148 -10.65 -29.28 -10.94
CA TYR A 148 -11.41 -29.96 -11.98
C TYR A 148 -10.82 -31.34 -12.28
N ALA A 149 -9.49 -31.44 -12.37
CA ALA A 149 -8.78 -32.70 -12.59
C ALA A 149 -8.92 -33.68 -11.41
N SER A 150 -8.95 -33.18 -10.16
CA SER A 150 -9.16 -34.02 -8.97
C SER A 150 -10.63 -34.42 -8.74
N GLY A 151 -11.56 -33.73 -9.40
CA GLY A 151 -12.99 -33.90 -9.19
C GLY A 151 -13.53 -33.26 -7.91
N GLU A 152 -12.74 -32.44 -7.21
CA GLU A 152 -13.16 -31.68 -6.02
C GLU A 152 -14.32 -30.73 -6.34
N VAL A 153 -14.23 -30.04 -7.48
CA VAL A 153 -15.29 -29.22 -8.05
C VAL A 153 -15.35 -29.44 -9.55
N THR A 154 -16.49 -29.17 -10.17
CA THR A 154 -16.70 -29.23 -11.61
C THR A 154 -16.85 -27.84 -12.23
N PRO A 155 -16.50 -27.66 -13.52
CA PRO A 155 -16.74 -26.40 -14.22
C PRO A 155 -18.20 -25.92 -14.14
N VAL A 156 -19.17 -26.86 -14.14
CA VAL A 156 -20.61 -26.54 -14.01
C VAL A 156 -20.95 -25.98 -12.63
N GLN A 157 -20.37 -26.50 -11.55
CA GLN A 157 -20.57 -25.96 -10.21
C GLN A 157 -20.00 -24.55 -10.10
N VAL A 158 -18.81 -24.31 -10.64
CA VAL A 158 -18.19 -22.98 -10.69
C VAL A 158 -19.06 -22.01 -11.49
N ALA A 159 -19.47 -22.38 -12.70
CA ALA A 159 -20.33 -21.54 -13.54
C ALA A 159 -21.63 -21.14 -12.82
N LYS A 160 -22.32 -22.10 -12.18
CA LYS A 160 -23.53 -21.80 -11.39
C LYS A 160 -23.26 -20.85 -10.22
N ALA A 161 -22.18 -21.07 -9.49
CA ALA A 161 -21.80 -20.20 -8.37
C ALA A 161 -21.50 -18.77 -8.84
N LEU A 162 -20.81 -18.61 -9.97
CA LEU A 162 -20.52 -17.30 -10.56
C LEU A 162 -21.79 -16.58 -11.01
N LEU A 163 -22.72 -17.28 -11.67
CA LEU A 163 -24.00 -16.69 -12.08
C LEU A 163 -24.77 -16.15 -10.87
N VAL A 164 -24.82 -16.91 -9.78
CA VAL A 164 -25.44 -16.48 -8.51
C VAL A 164 -24.70 -15.28 -7.91
N ALA A 165 -23.37 -15.30 -7.89
CA ALA A 165 -22.57 -14.20 -7.35
C ALA A 165 -22.78 -12.89 -8.12
N VAL A 166 -22.83 -12.96 -9.45
CA VAL A 166 -23.12 -11.81 -10.31
C VAL A 166 -24.52 -11.27 -10.06
N GLU A 167 -25.53 -12.16 -9.97
CA GLU A 167 -26.91 -11.75 -9.68
C GLU A 167 -27.04 -11.08 -8.29
N GLN A 168 -26.39 -11.64 -7.26
CA GLN A 168 -26.36 -11.07 -5.92
C GLN A 168 -25.66 -9.72 -5.88
N ASN A 169 -24.54 -9.58 -6.59
CA ASN A 169 -23.82 -8.32 -6.69
C ASN A 169 -24.70 -7.22 -7.30
N GLN A 170 -25.45 -7.54 -8.36
CA GLN A 170 -26.33 -6.59 -9.03
C GLN A 170 -27.47 -6.09 -8.14
N LYS A 171 -27.87 -6.89 -7.14
CA LYS A 171 -28.90 -6.53 -6.15
C LYS A 171 -28.35 -5.84 -4.90
N SER A 172 -27.02 -5.69 -4.80
CA SER A 172 -26.39 -5.06 -3.63
C SER A 172 -26.62 -3.54 -3.61
N GLY A 173 -26.38 -2.89 -2.46
CA GLY A 173 -26.48 -1.43 -2.35
C GLY A 173 -25.49 -0.65 -3.21
N TYR A 174 -24.43 -1.32 -3.68
CA TYR A 174 -23.42 -0.78 -4.59
C TYR A 174 -23.09 -1.82 -5.68
N PRO A 175 -23.95 -1.98 -6.70
CA PRO A 175 -23.69 -2.93 -7.77
C PRO A 175 -22.40 -2.55 -8.50
N LEU A 176 -21.58 -3.55 -8.83
CA LEU A 176 -20.31 -3.31 -9.53
C LEU A 176 -20.51 -3.01 -11.01
N ASN A 177 -21.68 -3.32 -11.61
CA ASN A 177 -22.01 -3.11 -13.03
C ASN A 177 -20.97 -3.71 -13.99
N LEU A 178 -20.60 -4.98 -13.77
CA LEU A 178 -19.45 -5.60 -14.42
C LEU A 178 -19.66 -5.98 -15.89
N PHE A 179 -20.87 -6.36 -16.29
CA PHE A 179 -21.17 -6.93 -17.60
C PHE A 179 -22.18 -6.07 -18.37
N VAL A 180 -21.97 -5.96 -19.68
CA VAL A 180 -22.91 -5.35 -20.64
C VAL A 180 -23.86 -6.42 -21.16
N GLU A 181 -23.29 -7.52 -21.67
CA GLU A 181 -24.04 -8.66 -22.18
C GLU A 181 -23.50 -9.98 -21.62
N LYS A 182 -24.42 -10.85 -21.22
CA LYS A 182 -24.13 -12.21 -20.72
C LYS A 182 -25.28 -13.15 -21.03
N HIS A 183 -24.99 -14.36 -21.53
CA HIS A 183 -26.00 -15.39 -21.81
C HIS A 183 -25.78 -16.63 -20.93
N ASP A 184 -26.61 -16.79 -19.91
CA ASP A 184 -26.45 -17.82 -18.86
C ASP A 184 -26.49 -19.25 -19.41
N ASP A 185 -27.37 -19.50 -20.38
CA ASP A 185 -27.50 -20.81 -21.02
C ASP A 185 -26.23 -21.19 -21.79
N GLU A 186 -25.58 -20.23 -22.45
CA GLU A 186 -24.32 -20.46 -23.17
C GLU A 186 -23.19 -20.76 -22.18
N ILE A 187 -23.07 -20.00 -21.09
CA ILE A 187 -22.07 -20.23 -20.05
C ILE A 187 -22.21 -21.63 -19.47
N LEU A 188 -23.43 -22.05 -19.15
CA LEU A 188 -23.71 -23.38 -18.62
C LEU A 188 -23.42 -24.48 -19.64
N ALA A 189 -23.69 -24.25 -20.94
CA ALA A 189 -23.38 -25.19 -22.00
C ALA A 189 -21.85 -25.36 -22.18
N GLN A 190 -21.09 -24.27 -22.20
CA GLN A 190 -19.63 -24.28 -22.24
C GLN A 190 -19.04 -25.04 -21.04
N ALA A 191 -19.52 -24.74 -19.83
CA ALA A 191 -19.10 -25.40 -18.60
C ALA A 191 -19.45 -26.90 -18.59
N LYS A 192 -20.61 -27.28 -19.12
CA LYS A 192 -21.01 -28.69 -19.25
C LYS A 192 -20.08 -29.45 -20.21
N ALA A 193 -19.78 -28.86 -21.37
CA ALA A 193 -18.85 -29.46 -22.32
C ALA A 193 -17.45 -29.65 -21.72
N SER A 194 -16.99 -28.70 -20.90
CA SER A 194 -15.74 -28.83 -20.13
C SER A 194 -15.81 -29.96 -19.09
N ALA A 195 -16.88 -30.01 -18.29
CA ALA A 195 -17.05 -31.07 -17.30
C ALA A 195 -17.07 -32.48 -17.93
N GLU A 196 -17.68 -32.64 -19.10
CA GLU A 196 -17.67 -33.89 -19.87
C GLU A 196 -16.26 -34.30 -20.33
N ARG A 197 -15.42 -33.33 -20.70
CA ARG A 197 -14.01 -33.56 -21.05
C ARG A 197 -13.19 -34.00 -19.84
N TYR A 198 -13.35 -33.32 -18.70
CA TYR A 198 -12.72 -33.73 -17.45
C TYR A 198 -13.15 -35.13 -17.01
N ALA A 199 -14.43 -35.49 -17.16
CA ALA A 199 -14.93 -36.83 -16.85
C ALA A 199 -14.31 -37.94 -17.72
N ARG A 200 -13.86 -37.62 -18.94
CA ARG A 200 -13.13 -38.53 -19.83
C ARG A 200 -11.60 -38.48 -19.66
N GLY A 201 -11.07 -37.56 -18.85
CA GLY A 201 -9.63 -37.33 -18.74
C GLY A 201 -9.00 -36.65 -19.95
N GLU A 202 -9.80 -35.90 -20.72
CA GLU A 202 -9.40 -35.27 -21.99
C GLU A 202 -9.60 -33.74 -21.98
N PRO A 203 -9.01 -32.99 -21.03
CA PRO A 203 -9.13 -31.53 -21.02
C PRO A 203 -8.50 -30.90 -22.28
N LEU A 204 -9.08 -29.81 -22.80
CA LEU A 204 -8.61 -29.12 -24.02
C LEU A 204 -7.26 -28.43 -23.84
N GLY A 205 -6.95 -27.96 -22.64
CA GLY A 205 -5.72 -27.23 -22.37
C GLY A 205 -5.75 -26.50 -21.04
N VAL A 206 -4.82 -25.55 -20.89
CA VAL A 206 -4.56 -24.84 -19.62
C VAL A 206 -5.71 -23.96 -19.12
N LEU A 207 -6.71 -23.67 -19.96
CA LEU A 207 -7.89 -22.89 -19.60
C LEU A 207 -9.17 -23.74 -19.59
N ASP A 208 -9.12 -25.07 -19.71
CA ASP A 208 -10.34 -25.86 -19.80
C ASP A 208 -11.24 -25.68 -18.57
N GLY A 209 -12.44 -25.13 -18.79
CA GLY A 209 -13.42 -24.86 -17.73
C GLY A 209 -13.13 -23.59 -16.91
N VAL A 210 -12.05 -22.87 -17.22
CA VAL A 210 -11.65 -21.66 -16.50
C VAL A 210 -12.51 -20.48 -16.99
N PRO A 211 -13.18 -19.74 -16.08
CA PRO A 211 -14.04 -18.62 -16.46
C PRO A 211 -13.20 -17.42 -16.90
N VAL A 212 -13.56 -16.80 -18.04
CA VAL A 212 -12.87 -15.63 -18.60
C VAL A 212 -13.88 -14.55 -18.99
N ALA A 213 -13.55 -13.30 -18.70
CA ALA A 213 -14.37 -12.14 -19.06
C ALA A 213 -13.72 -11.33 -20.19
N ILE A 214 -14.50 -10.83 -21.15
CA ILE A 214 -13.97 -10.17 -22.35
C ILE A 214 -14.49 -8.74 -22.40
N LYS A 215 -13.64 -7.75 -22.68
CA LYS A 215 -14.08 -6.35 -22.84
C LYS A 215 -15.09 -6.23 -23.99
N ASP A 216 -16.11 -5.38 -23.83
CA ASP A 216 -17.14 -5.08 -24.85
C ASP A 216 -16.64 -4.28 -26.07
N GLU A 217 -15.47 -4.63 -26.59
CA GLU A 217 -14.81 -4.01 -27.76
C GLU A 217 -14.14 -5.10 -28.61
N VAL A 218 -14.67 -6.33 -28.52
CA VAL A 218 -14.15 -7.53 -29.18
C VAL A 218 -15.32 -8.40 -29.60
N HIS A 219 -15.26 -8.95 -30.81
CA HIS A 219 -16.28 -9.88 -31.27
C HIS A 219 -16.18 -11.21 -30.52
N ILE A 220 -17.31 -11.62 -29.95
CA ILE A 220 -17.52 -12.95 -29.40
C ILE A 220 -18.67 -13.56 -30.20
N LYS A 221 -18.45 -14.75 -30.74
CA LYS A 221 -19.46 -15.46 -31.53
C LYS A 221 -20.77 -15.57 -30.75
N GLY A 222 -21.86 -15.09 -31.34
CA GLY A 222 -23.21 -15.09 -30.76
C GLY A 222 -23.56 -13.85 -29.93
N HIS A 223 -22.60 -12.97 -29.64
CA HIS A 223 -22.79 -11.75 -28.88
C HIS A 223 -22.83 -10.50 -29.75
N ARG A 224 -23.43 -9.44 -29.23
CA ARG A 224 -23.34 -8.08 -29.78
C ARG A 224 -22.15 -7.36 -29.14
N MET A 225 -21.52 -6.48 -29.91
CA MET A 225 -20.45 -5.60 -29.43
C MET A 225 -21.00 -4.18 -29.30
N PHE A 226 -21.18 -3.69 -28.08
CA PHE A 226 -21.77 -2.36 -27.87
C PHE A 226 -20.72 -1.24 -27.77
N THR A 227 -19.46 -1.58 -27.55
CA THR A 227 -18.37 -0.63 -27.30
C THR A 227 -18.71 0.34 -26.17
N GLY A 228 -19.45 -0.14 -25.17
CA GLY A 228 -19.95 0.67 -24.06
C GLY A 228 -20.98 1.75 -24.46
N THR A 229 -21.48 1.77 -25.70
CA THR A 229 -22.51 2.71 -26.18
C THR A 229 -23.92 2.12 -26.04
N SER A 230 -24.95 2.97 -26.17
CA SER A 230 -26.34 2.51 -26.20
C SER A 230 -26.81 1.95 -27.55
N PHE A 231 -26.00 2.09 -28.61
CA PHE A 231 -26.52 1.88 -29.97
C PHE A 231 -25.65 1.04 -30.91
N LEU A 232 -24.32 1.04 -30.78
CA LEU A 232 -23.45 0.37 -31.75
C LEU A 232 -23.74 -1.13 -31.86
N GLY A 233 -24.08 -1.78 -30.74
CA GLY A 233 -24.42 -3.21 -30.73
C GLY A 233 -25.69 -3.57 -31.51
N TYR A 234 -26.47 -2.59 -31.98
CA TYR A 234 -27.66 -2.78 -32.81
C TYR A 234 -27.45 -2.35 -34.28
N GLU A 235 -26.28 -1.84 -34.63
CA GLU A 235 -25.93 -1.50 -36.02
C GLU A 235 -25.59 -2.75 -36.85
N GLU A 236 -25.18 -3.82 -36.17
CA GLU A 236 -24.78 -5.09 -36.77
C GLU A 236 -25.51 -6.26 -36.08
N ASP A 237 -25.61 -7.40 -36.77
CA ASP A 237 -26.09 -8.65 -36.16
C ASP A 237 -25.05 -9.19 -35.15
N PRO A 238 -25.45 -10.07 -34.21
CA PRO A 238 -24.50 -10.73 -33.32
C PRO A 238 -23.39 -11.40 -34.12
N ALA A 239 -22.16 -11.33 -33.62
CA ALA A 239 -20.98 -11.77 -34.36
C ALA A 239 -21.07 -13.25 -34.75
N THR A 240 -20.72 -13.58 -36.00
CA THR A 240 -20.75 -14.96 -36.51
C THR A 240 -19.51 -15.77 -36.12
N GLU A 241 -18.45 -15.08 -35.73
CA GLU A 241 -17.14 -15.63 -35.39
C GLU A 241 -16.49 -14.82 -34.25
N ASP A 242 -15.60 -15.48 -33.52
CA ASP A 242 -14.81 -14.83 -32.47
C ASP A 242 -13.65 -14.06 -33.12
N ASP A 243 -13.29 -12.89 -32.58
CA ASP A 243 -12.00 -12.28 -32.90
C ASP A 243 -10.85 -13.23 -32.49
N PRO A 244 -9.69 -13.22 -33.18
CA PRO A 244 -8.60 -14.16 -32.96
C PRO A 244 -8.17 -14.37 -31.49
N PRO A 245 -7.99 -13.33 -30.65
CA PRO A 245 -7.64 -13.55 -29.25
C PRO A 245 -8.72 -14.33 -28.46
N VAL A 246 -10.01 -14.11 -28.75
CA VAL A 246 -11.12 -14.84 -28.12
C VAL A 246 -11.17 -16.28 -28.63
N ALA A 247 -11.01 -16.49 -29.94
CA ALA A 247 -10.93 -17.83 -30.54
C ALA A 247 -9.80 -18.67 -29.92
N ARG A 248 -8.63 -18.06 -29.65
CA ARG A 248 -7.49 -18.70 -28.99
C ARG A 248 -7.79 -19.06 -27.53
N LEU A 249 -8.40 -18.16 -26.77
CA LEU A 249 -8.85 -18.44 -25.40
C LEU A 249 -9.86 -19.59 -25.36
N ARG A 250 -10.86 -19.58 -26.27
CA ARG A 250 -11.87 -20.64 -26.38
C ARG A 250 -11.24 -21.98 -26.78
N SER A 251 -10.27 -21.98 -27.69
CA SER A 251 -9.53 -23.17 -28.11
C SER A 251 -8.68 -23.77 -26.97
N ALA A 252 -8.21 -22.94 -26.04
CA ALA A 252 -7.55 -23.39 -24.81
C ALA A 252 -8.54 -23.93 -23.75
N GLY A 253 -9.85 -23.89 -24.04
CA GLY A 253 -10.93 -24.45 -23.22
C GLY A 253 -11.64 -23.46 -22.29
N ALA A 254 -11.36 -22.16 -22.41
CA ALA A 254 -11.97 -21.13 -21.55
C ALA A 254 -13.51 -21.12 -21.64
N VAL A 255 -14.16 -20.87 -20.51
CA VAL A 255 -15.60 -20.59 -20.42
C VAL A 255 -15.78 -19.07 -20.45
N ILE A 256 -16.26 -18.55 -21.57
CA ILE A 256 -16.45 -17.10 -21.77
C ILE A 256 -17.74 -16.67 -21.07
N LEU A 257 -17.62 -15.74 -20.12
CA LEU A 257 -18.75 -15.22 -19.32
C LEU A 257 -19.57 -14.13 -20.03
N GLY A 258 -19.08 -13.57 -21.13
CA GLY A 258 -19.72 -12.47 -21.85
C GLY A 258 -18.87 -11.20 -21.86
N THR A 259 -19.48 -10.09 -22.27
CA THR A 259 -18.83 -8.80 -22.47
C THR A 259 -18.86 -7.94 -21.21
N THR A 260 -17.71 -7.41 -20.80
CA THR A 260 -17.56 -6.56 -19.61
C THR A 260 -17.81 -5.11 -19.95
N ASN A 261 -18.34 -4.38 -18.97
CA ASN A 261 -18.54 -2.95 -19.05
C ASN A 261 -17.21 -2.20 -19.20
N MET A 262 -17.26 -1.05 -19.86
CA MET A 262 -16.11 -0.25 -20.22
C MET A 262 -16.48 1.23 -20.24
N HIS A 263 -15.47 2.10 -20.16
CA HIS A 263 -15.71 3.50 -20.52
C HIS A 263 -16.12 3.56 -22.00
N GLU A 264 -17.21 4.27 -22.29
CA GLU A 264 -17.81 4.36 -23.63
C GLU A 264 -16.75 4.62 -24.73
N ILE A 265 -16.82 3.85 -25.82
CA ILE A 265 -15.91 3.80 -26.97
C ILE A 265 -14.41 3.67 -26.63
N GLY A 266 -14.08 3.28 -25.39
CA GLY A 266 -12.70 3.17 -24.96
C GLY A 266 -12.02 4.52 -24.66
N SER A 267 -12.72 5.65 -24.75
CA SER A 267 -12.09 6.99 -24.82
C SER A 267 -11.88 7.68 -23.46
N GLY A 268 -12.10 7.00 -22.34
CA GLY A 268 -11.94 7.59 -21.01
C GLY A 268 -11.21 6.68 -20.03
N VAL A 269 -10.58 7.29 -19.03
CA VAL A 269 -9.63 6.62 -18.11
C VAL A 269 -10.18 6.40 -16.70
N THR A 270 -11.47 6.66 -16.47
CA THR A 270 -12.14 6.49 -15.17
C THR A 270 -12.97 5.21 -15.06
N GLY A 271 -13.51 4.71 -16.18
CA GLY A 271 -14.51 3.63 -16.17
C GLY A 271 -15.97 4.11 -16.01
N TYR A 272 -16.22 5.42 -16.08
CA TYR A 272 -17.58 5.98 -16.19
C TYR A 272 -18.31 5.45 -17.42
N ASN A 273 -19.57 5.05 -17.25
CA ASN A 273 -20.45 4.69 -18.35
C ASN A 273 -21.88 5.09 -18.01
N MET A 274 -22.49 5.95 -18.85
CA MET A 274 -23.84 6.46 -18.60
C MET A 274 -24.97 5.50 -19.02
N HIS A 275 -24.65 4.50 -19.85
CA HIS A 275 -25.61 3.58 -20.44
C HIS A 275 -25.78 2.31 -19.60
N TYR A 276 -24.66 1.76 -19.14
CA TYR A 276 -24.62 0.52 -18.35
C TYR A 276 -24.32 0.76 -16.87
N GLY A 277 -24.16 2.03 -16.48
CA GLY A 277 -23.79 2.45 -15.14
C GLY A 277 -22.28 2.40 -14.91
N THR A 278 -21.78 3.28 -14.04
CA THR A 278 -20.37 3.33 -13.67
C THR A 278 -19.95 2.08 -12.92
N VAL A 279 -18.88 1.43 -13.40
CA VAL A 279 -18.26 0.29 -12.72
C VAL A 279 -17.62 0.76 -11.42
N ARG A 280 -17.82 0.01 -10.34
CA ARG A 280 -17.32 0.39 -9.01
C ARG A 280 -16.05 -0.36 -8.66
N ASN A 281 -15.11 0.30 -7.99
CA ASN A 281 -13.85 -0.31 -7.58
C ASN A 281 -14.07 -1.34 -6.44
N PRO A 282 -13.61 -2.60 -6.58
CA PRO A 282 -13.77 -3.60 -5.52
C PRO A 282 -13.10 -3.27 -4.18
N TYR A 283 -12.07 -2.42 -4.17
CA TYR A 283 -11.43 -1.95 -2.94
C TYR A 283 -12.23 -0.85 -2.24
N ASN A 284 -12.96 -0.03 -3.01
CA ASN A 284 -13.85 0.99 -2.48
C ASN A 284 -14.96 1.33 -3.49
N PRO A 285 -16.23 0.97 -3.25
CA PRO A 285 -17.31 1.16 -4.22
C PRO A 285 -17.68 2.63 -4.49
N LYS A 286 -17.09 3.58 -3.75
CA LYS A 286 -17.20 5.03 -4.00
C LYS A 286 -16.14 5.54 -4.97
N CYS A 287 -15.14 4.74 -5.31
CA CYS A 287 -14.07 5.11 -6.23
C CYS A 287 -14.28 4.52 -7.63
N TYR A 288 -13.70 5.20 -8.61
CA TYR A 288 -13.57 4.70 -9.98
C TYR A 288 -12.66 3.47 -10.04
N THR A 289 -12.93 2.58 -10.99
CA THR A 289 -12.06 1.43 -11.31
C THR A 289 -10.84 1.79 -12.12
N GLY A 290 -10.83 2.97 -12.73
CA GLY A 290 -9.98 3.25 -13.89
C GLY A 290 -10.60 2.73 -15.17
N GLY A 291 -10.09 3.18 -16.32
CA GLY A 291 -10.67 2.88 -17.62
C GLY A 291 -9.64 2.84 -18.76
N SER A 292 -10.05 2.38 -19.94
CA SER A 292 -11.44 2.04 -20.28
C SER A 292 -11.85 0.60 -19.98
N SER A 293 -10.93 -0.33 -19.70
CA SER A 293 -11.27 -1.75 -19.36
C SER A 293 -11.75 -1.94 -17.92
N SER A 294 -12.74 -1.14 -17.51
CA SER A 294 -13.23 -1.04 -16.11
C SER A 294 -13.84 -2.33 -15.58
N GLY A 295 -14.77 -2.92 -16.33
CA GLY A 295 -15.44 -4.17 -15.96
C GLY A 295 -14.46 -5.36 -15.94
N SER A 296 -13.53 -5.44 -16.90
CA SER A 296 -12.50 -6.48 -16.93
C SER A 296 -11.62 -6.48 -15.68
N ALA A 297 -11.09 -5.32 -15.27
CA ALA A 297 -10.26 -5.23 -14.07
C ALA A 297 -11.07 -5.48 -12.79
N ALA A 298 -12.29 -4.95 -12.68
CA ALA A 298 -13.14 -5.17 -11.52
C ALA A 298 -13.61 -6.63 -11.38
N ALA A 299 -13.87 -7.33 -12.49
CA ALA A 299 -14.22 -8.75 -12.48
C ALA A 299 -13.08 -9.63 -11.97
N VAL A 300 -11.84 -9.31 -12.35
CA VAL A 300 -10.64 -9.98 -11.83
C VAL A 300 -10.41 -9.62 -10.36
N ALA A 301 -10.44 -8.33 -10.03
CA ALA A 301 -10.15 -7.84 -8.68
C ALA A 301 -11.17 -8.35 -7.64
N SER A 302 -12.43 -8.52 -8.02
CA SER A 302 -13.47 -9.12 -7.16
C SER A 302 -13.39 -10.65 -7.04
N GLY A 303 -12.48 -11.31 -7.76
CA GLY A 303 -12.27 -12.75 -7.69
C GLY A 303 -13.30 -13.58 -8.45
N LEU A 304 -14.14 -12.95 -9.30
CA LEU A 304 -15.12 -13.65 -10.13
C LEU A 304 -14.46 -14.41 -11.29
N VAL A 305 -13.38 -13.87 -11.84
CA VAL A 305 -12.59 -14.53 -12.88
C VAL A 305 -11.10 -14.43 -12.59
N PRO A 306 -10.29 -15.46 -12.88
CA PRO A 306 -8.83 -15.37 -12.77
C PRO A 306 -8.21 -14.54 -13.92
N LEU A 307 -8.90 -14.44 -15.06
CA LEU A 307 -8.39 -13.83 -16.28
C LEU A 307 -9.50 -13.04 -16.99
N ALA A 308 -9.15 -11.86 -17.48
CA ALA A 308 -9.98 -11.08 -18.38
C ALA A 308 -9.16 -10.51 -19.55
N LEU A 309 -9.83 -10.20 -20.65
CA LEU A 309 -9.26 -9.51 -21.79
C LEU A 309 -9.61 -8.02 -21.72
N GLY A 310 -8.63 -7.16 -22.01
CA GLY A 310 -8.82 -5.72 -22.18
C GLY A 310 -8.12 -5.18 -23.43
N LEU A 311 -8.33 -3.89 -23.68
CA LEU A 311 -7.69 -3.12 -24.75
C LEU A 311 -7.05 -1.86 -24.19
N ASP A 312 -5.88 -1.49 -24.69
CA ASP A 312 -5.02 -0.41 -24.19
C ASP A 312 -4.52 0.49 -25.34
N GLY A 313 -5.20 1.63 -25.54
CA GLY A 313 -4.80 2.70 -26.46
C GLY A 313 -4.04 3.85 -25.81
N GLY A 314 -4.23 4.06 -24.51
CA GLY A 314 -3.59 5.10 -23.70
C GLY A 314 -3.53 4.73 -22.23
N GLY A 315 -3.24 3.45 -21.94
CA GLY A 315 -3.21 2.89 -20.59
C GLY A 315 -4.42 2.06 -20.22
N SER A 316 -5.36 1.81 -21.12
CA SER A 316 -6.68 1.25 -20.78
C SER A 316 -6.71 -0.21 -20.29
N ILE A 317 -5.58 -0.92 -20.27
CA ILE A 317 -5.38 -2.16 -19.48
C ILE A 317 -4.66 -1.82 -18.17
N ARG A 318 -3.55 -1.09 -18.25
CA ARG A 318 -2.65 -0.82 -17.11
C ARG A 318 -3.25 0.10 -16.05
N ILE A 319 -4.01 1.11 -16.44
CA ILE A 319 -4.71 2.06 -15.56
C ILE A 319 -5.74 1.33 -14.68
N PRO A 320 -6.73 0.62 -15.25
CA PRO A 320 -7.71 -0.09 -14.42
C PRO A 320 -7.08 -1.23 -13.62
N SER A 321 -6.05 -1.91 -14.15
CA SER A 321 -5.26 -2.87 -13.37
C SER A 321 -4.61 -2.22 -12.15
N SER A 322 -4.00 -1.04 -12.33
CA SER A 322 -3.36 -0.30 -11.24
C SER A 322 -4.35 0.09 -10.15
N MET A 323 -5.49 0.67 -10.54
CA MET A 323 -6.52 1.15 -9.61
C MET A 323 -7.31 0.04 -8.92
N CYS A 324 -7.45 -1.12 -9.58
CA CYS A 324 -8.12 -2.29 -9.02
C CYS A 324 -7.15 -3.31 -8.39
N GLY A 325 -5.86 -3.01 -8.29
CA GLY A 325 -4.89 -3.86 -7.59
C GLY A 325 -4.66 -5.23 -8.24
N VAL A 326 -4.70 -5.29 -9.57
CA VAL A 326 -4.48 -6.52 -10.37
C VAL A 326 -3.36 -6.29 -11.39
N VAL A 327 -2.90 -7.36 -12.05
CA VAL A 327 -1.85 -7.29 -13.07
C VAL A 327 -2.49 -7.02 -14.43
N GLY A 328 -1.90 -6.13 -15.22
CA GLY A 328 -2.33 -5.84 -16.59
C GLY A 328 -1.16 -5.77 -17.54
N ILE A 329 -1.19 -6.57 -18.62
CA ILE A 329 -0.14 -6.60 -19.64
C ILE A 329 -0.67 -5.89 -20.89
N LYS A 330 0.06 -4.86 -21.32
CA LYS A 330 -0.02 -4.29 -22.66
C LYS A 330 1.15 -4.86 -23.49
N PRO A 331 0.90 -5.84 -24.39
CA PRO A 331 1.97 -6.45 -25.19
C PRO A 331 2.62 -5.45 -26.17
N THR A 332 3.68 -5.88 -26.87
CA THR A 332 4.22 -5.13 -28.01
C THR A 332 3.12 -4.90 -29.05
N PHE A 333 3.17 -3.78 -29.76
CA PHE A 333 2.22 -3.52 -30.86
C PHE A 333 2.19 -4.70 -31.85
N GLN A 334 0.99 -5.20 -32.15
CA GLN A 334 0.73 -6.37 -33.02
C GLN A 334 1.24 -7.73 -32.49
N ARG A 335 1.70 -7.82 -31.23
CA ARG A 335 1.99 -9.10 -30.57
C ARG A 335 0.75 -9.98 -30.43
N VAL A 336 -0.35 -9.36 -30.03
CA VAL A 336 -1.71 -9.93 -30.12
C VAL A 336 -2.39 -9.28 -31.32
N PRO A 337 -3.11 -10.04 -32.17
CA PRO A 337 -3.86 -9.48 -33.29
C PRO A 337 -4.82 -8.37 -32.81
N PRO A 338 -5.05 -7.33 -33.62
CA PRO A 338 -6.00 -6.29 -33.26
C PRO A 338 -7.41 -6.89 -33.11
N ALA A 339 -8.18 -6.33 -32.18
CA ALA A 339 -9.62 -6.56 -32.02
C ALA A 339 -10.32 -5.20 -32.09
N ALA A 340 -11.42 -5.13 -32.84
CA ALA A 340 -12.09 -3.90 -33.28
C ALA A 340 -11.19 -2.87 -34.01
N ALA A 341 -11.79 -2.05 -34.87
CA ALA A 341 -11.06 -1.15 -35.77
C ALA A 341 -10.75 0.24 -35.16
N ASP A 342 -11.08 0.50 -33.89
CA ASP A 342 -11.30 1.85 -33.37
C ASP A 342 -10.04 2.73 -33.23
N CYS A 343 -8.86 2.16 -32.96
CA CYS A 343 -7.59 2.90 -32.81
C CYS A 343 -6.39 2.09 -33.34
N PRO A 344 -6.24 1.94 -34.66
CA PRO A 344 -5.36 0.94 -35.28
C PRO A 344 -3.86 1.16 -35.03
N SER A 345 -3.41 2.35 -34.62
CA SER A 345 -1.97 2.62 -34.45
C SER A 345 -1.48 2.70 -33.00
N VAL A 346 -2.39 2.71 -32.01
CA VAL A 346 -2.05 2.84 -30.58
C VAL A 346 -2.71 1.79 -29.68
N ALA A 347 -3.78 1.14 -30.14
CA ALA A 347 -4.47 0.13 -29.36
C ALA A 347 -3.70 -1.21 -29.34
N HIS A 348 -3.77 -1.87 -28.18
CA HIS A 348 -3.18 -3.17 -27.94
C HIS A 348 -4.20 -4.05 -27.22
N VAL A 349 -4.33 -5.30 -27.63
CA VAL A 349 -5.12 -6.31 -26.91
C VAL A 349 -4.21 -6.99 -25.88
N GLY A 350 -4.71 -7.22 -24.67
CA GLY A 350 -3.91 -7.87 -23.64
C GLY A 350 -4.70 -8.38 -22.42
N PRO A 351 -4.06 -9.21 -21.57
CA PRO A 351 -4.70 -9.82 -20.42
C PRO A 351 -4.66 -8.93 -19.17
N ILE A 352 -5.67 -9.13 -18.33
CA ILE A 352 -5.75 -8.67 -16.94
C ILE A 352 -5.94 -9.90 -16.06
N ALA A 353 -5.15 -10.06 -15.01
CA ALA A 353 -5.24 -11.21 -14.10
C ALA A 353 -4.82 -10.85 -12.67
N ALA A 354 -5.16 -11.70 -11.71
CA ALA A 354 -4.84 -11.48 -10.30
C ALA A 354 -3.40 -11.86 -9.92
N SER A 355 -2.64 -12.44 -10.86
CA SER A 355 -1.22 -12.74 -10.70
C SER A 355 -0.44 -12.50 -11.98
N VAL A 356 0.87 -12.26 -11.85
CA VAL A 356 1.74 -12.08 -13.01
C VAL A 356 1.76 -13.35 -13.87
N ARG A 357 1.76 -14.53 -13.24
CA ARG A 357 1.74 -15.81 -13.97
C ARG A 357 0.46 -16.02 -14.76
N ASP A 358 -0.71 -15.78 -14.16
CA ASP A 358 -1.99 -15.94 -14.87
C ASP A 358 -2.11 -14.93 -16.03
N ALA A 359 -1.61 -13.71 -15.84
CA ALA A 359 -1.54 -12.72 -16.92
C ALA A 359 -0.61 -13.21 -18.04
N SER A 360 0.56 -13.77 -17.72
CA SER A 360 1.49 -14.35 -18.70
C SER A 360 0.88 -15.52 -19.48
N ILE A 361 0.04 -16.35 -18.85
CA ILE A 361 -0.69 -17.43 -19.54
C ILE A 361 -1.67 -16.85 -20.57
N GLY A 362 -2.49 -15.87 -20.17
CA GLY A 362 -3.39 -15.19 -21.09
C GLY A 362 -2.64 -14.50 -22.24
N TYR A 363 -1.52 -13.85 -21.93
CA TYR A 363 -0.63 -13.24 -22.92
C TYR A 363 -0.13 -14.27 -23.93
N ALA A 364 0.40 -15.40 -23.47
CA ALA A 364 0.95 -16.43 -24.33
C ALA A 364 -0.11 -17.08 -25.23
N ILE A 365 -1.33 -17.28 -24.74
CA ILE A 365 -2.44 -17.85 -25.52
C ILE A 365 -2.93 -16.87 -26.59
N MET A 366 -3.06 -15.58 -26.26
CA MET A 366 -3.58 -14.59 -27.19
C MET A 366 -2.56 -14.16 -28.26
N SER A 367 -1.26 -14.28 -27.98
CA SER A 367 -0.19 -13.80 -28.85
C SER A 367 0.02 -14.63 -30.12
N GLY A 368 0.63 -14.01 -31.13
CA GLY A 368 0.98 -14.63 -32.41
C GLY A 368 0.28 -13.96 -33.60
N GLY A 369 0.90 -14.01 -34.77
CA GLY A 369 0.37 -13.41 -35.99
C GLY A 369 -0.97 -14.03 -36.40
N ASP A 370 -1.77 -13.26 -37.12
CA ASP A 370 -3.07 -13.65 -37.67
C ASP A 370 -3.31 -12.94 -39.00
N GLU A 371 -4.23 -13.42 -39.84
CA GLU A 371 -4.59 -12.75 -41.10
C GLU A 371 -5.15 -11.34 -40.88
N LEU A 372 -5.80 -11.09 -39.74
CA LEU A 372 -6.25 -9.74 -39.33
C LEU A 372 -5.11 -8.85 -38.84
N SER A 373 -3.93 -9.40 -38.59
CA SER A 373 -2.76 -8.60 -38.21
C SER A 373 -2.28 -7.78 -39.39
N PHE A 374 -1.61 -6.66 -39.09
CA PHE A 374 -0.82 -5.96 -40.09
C PHE A 374 0.15 -6.95 -40.76
N PRO A 375 0.46 -6.89 -42.09
CA PRO A 375 1.23 -7.93 -42.77
C PRO A 375 2.58 -8.30 -42.12
N ARG A 376 3.24 -7.34 -41.47
CA ARG A 376 4.50 -7.60 -40.72
C ARG A 376 4.27 -8.26 -39.34
N GLY A 377 3.06 -8.21 -38.78
CA GLY A 377 2.70 -8.94 -37.56
C GLY A 377 2.89 -10.45 -37.66
N MET A 378 2.87 -11.02 -38.87
CA MET A 378 3.15 -12.43 -39.12
C MET A 378 4.62 -12.83 -38.91
N THR A 379 5.55 -11.87 -38.89
CA THR A 379 7.00 -12.13 -38.73
C THR A 379 7.49 -11.96 -37.30
N GLN A 380 6.60 -11.78 -36.33
CA GLN A 380 6.96 -11.62 -34.91
C GLN A 380 7.65 -12.89 -34.35
N PRO A 381 8.51 -12.76 -33.33
CA PRO A 381 9.13 -13.92 -32.69
C PRO A 381 8.08 -14.69 -31.88
N SER A 382 8.34 -15.97 -31.61
CA SER A 382 7.55 -16.75 -30.66
C SER A 382 7.56 -16.13 -29.26
N VAL A 383 6.51 -16.39 -28.49
CA VAL A 383 6.46 -16.02 -27.08
C VAL A 383 7.57 -16.73 -26.31
N ASP A 384 8.30 -15.98 -25.48
CA ASP A 384 9.30 -16.49 -24.55
C ASP A 384 8.87 -16.20 -23.11
N LEU A 385 8.90 -17.23 -22.25
CA LEU A 385 8.65 -17.14 -20.81
C LEU A 385 9.74 -17.90 -20.01
N HIS A 386 10.86 -18.27 -20.63
CA HIS A 386 11.86 -19.13 -19.99
C HIS A 386 12.59 -18.45 -18.85
N SER A 387 12.79 -17.12 -18.95
CA SER A 387 13.42 -16.31 -17.90
C SER A 387 12.47 -15.95 -16.75
N PHE A 388 11.19 -16.34 -16.84
CA PHE A 388 10.13 -15.94 -15.90
C PHE A 388 10.46 -16.30 -14.45
N GLU A 389 10.99 -17.52 -14.22
CA GLU A 389 11.29 -18.04 -12.87
C GLU A 389 12.61 -17.51 -12.29
N ASP A 390 13.43 -16.81 -13.08
CA ASP A 390 14.77 -16.38 -12.69
C ASP A 390 14.74 -15.09 -11.83
N THR A 391 13.92 -15.09 -10.78
CA THR A 391 13.66 -13.91 -9.92
C THR A 391 14.57 -13.81 -8.69
N ALA A 392 15.31 -14.88 -8.37
CA ALA A 392 16.20 -14.96 -7.21
C ALA A 392 17.40 -14.01 -7.30
N SER A 393 17.92 -13.79 -8.50
CA SER A 393 18.96 -12.79 -8.77
C SER A 393 18.63 -12.03 -10.03
N LEU A 394 18.76 -10.70 -9.96
CA LEU A 394 18.61 -9.77 -11.08
C LEU A 394 19.98 -9.23 -11.53
N LYS A 395 21.07 -9.92 -11.19
CA LYS A 395 22.43 -9.51 -11.58
C LYS A 395 22.53 -9.35 -13.09
N GLY A 396 23.00 -8.18 -13.52
CA GLY A 396 23.17 -7.84 -14.94
C GLY A 396 21.92 -7.25 -15.59
N VAL A 397 20.80 -7.13 -14.87
CA VAL A 397 19.60 -6.40 -15.34
C VAL A 397 19.73 -4.94 -14.96
N ARG A 398 19.64 -4.05 -15.94
CA ARG A 398 19.70 -2.59 -15.78
C ARG A 398 18.29 -2.01 -15.87
N ILE A 399 17.88 -1.28 -14.86
CA ILE A 399 16.55 -0.69 -14.74
C ILE A 399 16.68 0.84 -14.82
N GLY A 400 16.15 1.40 -15.90
CA GLY A 400 16.04 2.83 -16.11
C GLY A 400 14.90 3.44 -15.30
N TYR A 401 15.12 4.61 -14.71
CA TYR A 401 14.06 5.40 -14.07
C TYR A 401 14.32 6.89 -14.29
N PHE A 402 13.29 7.72 -14.13
CA PHE A 402 13.45 9.17 -14.18
C PHE A 402 12.76 9.81 -12.96
N SER A 403 13.56 10.26 -12.01
CA SER A 403 13.11 10.77 -10.70
C SER A 403 12.05 11.86 -10.82
N ASP A 404 12.30 12.89 -11.63
CA ASP A 404 11.35 14.01 -11.81
C ASP A 404 10.02 13.52 -12.39
N TYR A 405 10.06 12.55 -13.31
CA TYR A 405 8.84 12.00 -13.88
C TYR A 405 8.07 11.18 -12.84
N THR A 406 8.74 10.30 -12.11
CA THR A 406 8.15 9.52 -11.02
C THR A 406 7.57 10.41 -9.92
N ASN A 407 8.27 11.48 -9.55
CA ASN A 407 7.84 12.43 -8.53
C ASN A 407 6.68 13.32 -8.99
N HIS A 408 6.35 13.32 -10.28
CA HIS A 408 5.08 13.85 -10.79
C HIS A 408 3.91 12.86 -10.61
N SER A 409 3.91 12.13 -9.50
CA SER A 409 2.80 11.33 -8.98
C SER A 409 2.50 11.76 -7.54
N SER A 410 1.48 11.20 -6.89
CA SER A 410 1.28 11.46 -5.47
C SER A 410 2.49 10.97 -4.66
N PRO A 411 2.84 11.64 -3.54
CA PRO A 411 4.01 11.28 -2.75
C PRO A 411 4.04 9.80 -2.31
N GLU A 412 2.89 9.25 -1.93
CA GLU A 412 2.76 7.84 -1.52
C GLU A 412 3.09 6.86 -2.68
N ILE A 413 2.70 7.20 -3.92
CA ILE A 413 3.02 6.39 -5.10
C ILE A 413 4.51 6.47 -5.41
N ALA A 414 5.09 7.67 -5.41
CA ALA A 414 6.52 7.86 -5.64
C ALA A 414 7.36 7.10 -4.60
N GLU A 415 6.97 7.16 -3.32
CA GLU A 415 7.63 6.41 -2.25
C GLU A 415 7.52 4.89 -2.45
N ALA A 416 6.33 4.39 -2.80
CA ALA A 416 6.12 2.97 -3.05
C ALA A 416 6.96 2.45 -4.23
N VAL A 417 7.04 3.22 -5.33
CA VAL A 417 7.89 2.90 -6.49
C VAL A 417 9.36 2.90 -6.08
N ASN A 418 9.83 3.91 -5.35
CA ASN A 418 11.20 3.97 -4.85
C ASN A 418 11.55 2.77 -3.96
N LYS A 419 10.61 2.34 -3.11
CA LYS A 419 10.77 1.15 -2.27
C LYS A 419 10.86 -0.13 -3.09
N ALA A 420 10.04 -0.27 -4.13
CA ALA A 420 10.10 -1.40 -5.06
C ALA A 420 11.43 -1.42 -5.82
N LEU A 421 11.90 -0.28 -6.33
CA LEU A 421 13.20 -0.14 -6.99
C LEU A 421 14.37 -0.56 -6.08
N LYS A 422 14.42 -0.07 -4.84
CA LYS A 422 15.44 -0.48 -3.85
C LYS A 422 15.41 -1.98 -3.57
N ALA A 423 14.22 -2.59 -3.57
CA ALA A 423 14.09 -4.01 -3.34
C ALA A 423 14.54 -4.86 -4.54
N LEU A 424 14.40 -4.35 -5.77
CA LEU A 424 14.97 -4.96 -6.98
C LEU A 424 16.50 -4.78 -7.04
N GLU A 425 17.00 -3.61 -6.66
CA GLU A 425 18.44 -3.34 -6.49
C GLU A 425 19.07 -4.30 -5.48
N ALA A 426 18.41 -4.54 -4.35
CA ALA A 426 18.85 -5.53 -3.35
C ALA A 426 18.88 -6.98 -3.88
N ARG A 427 18.16 -7.29 -4.98
CA ARG A 427 18.24 -8.57 -5.71
C ARG A 427 19.32 -8.58 -6.80
N GLY A 428 20.06 -7.49 -6.97
CA GLY A 428 21.20 -7.37 -7.87
C GLY A 428 20.93 -6.60 -9.17
N ALA A 429 19.75 -6.00 -9.34
CA ALA A 429 19.50 -5.10 -10.47
C ALA A 429 20.32 -3.81 -10.33
N GLU A 430 20.75 -3.23 -11.46
CA GLU A 430 21.42 -1.93 -11.50
C GLU A 430 20.40 -0.85 -11.81
N LEU A 431 20.27 0.17 -10.94
CA LEU A 431 19.39 1.31 -11.17
C LEU A 431 20.14 2.41 -11.92
N VAL A 432 19.60 2.84 -13.07
CA VAL A 432 20.23 3.84 -13.95
C VAL A 432 19.28 5.01 -14.17
N GLU A 433 19.63 6.20 -13.67
CA GLU A 433 18.84 7.39 -13.95
C GLU A 433 18.89 7.73 -15.45
N THR A 434 17.73 7.72 -16.09
CA THR A 434 17.57 7.76 -17.55
C THR A 434 16.47 8.77 -17.91
N PRO A 435 16.80 10.07 -17.97
CA PRO A 435 15.80 11.11 -18.24
C PRO A 435 15.15 10.98 -19.62
N LEU A 436 13.81 11.13 -19.65
CA LEU A 436 13.04 11.26 -20.89
C LEU A 436 12.92 12.75 -21.26
N ARG A 437 13.08 13.05 -22.55
CA ARG A 437 13.02 14.42 -23.07
C ARG A 437 11.75 14.66 -23.86
N HIS A 438 11.29 15.91 -23.87
CA HIS A 438 10.18 16.37 -24.72
C HIS A 438 8.86 15.63 -24.44
N LEU A 439 8.55 15.38 -23.17
CA LEU A 439 7.36 14.62 -22.78
C LEU A 439 6.07 15.35 -23.17
N THR A 440 6.02 16.69 -23.06
CA THR A 440 4.83 17.46 -23.47
C THR A 440 4.44 17.21 -24.93
N PRO A 441 5.29 17.48 -25.95
CA PRO A 441 4.89 17.26 -27.34
C PRO A 441 4.63 15.78 -27.65
N ILE A 442 5.28 14.83 -26.95
CA ILE A 442 5.01 13.39 -27.09
C ILE A 442 3.60 13.05 -26.61
N HIS A 443 3.18 13.54 -25.44
CA HIS A 443 1.84 13.28 -24.90
C HIS A 443 0.75 13.91 -25.75
N VAL A 444 0.99 15.12 -26.26
CA VAL A 444 0.04 15.79 -27.16
C VAL A 444 -0.03 15.08 -28.51
N ALA A 445 1.09 14.55 -29.04
CA ALA A 445 1.10 13.77 -30.28
C ALA A 445 0.27 12.48 -30.16
N HIS A 446 0.32 11.79 -29.01
CA HIS A 446 -0.59 10.67 -28.72
C HIS A 446 -2.04 11.11 -28.71
N SER A 447 -2.37 12.19 -27.99
CA SER A 447 -3.74 12.72 -27.89
C SER A 447 -4.32 13.08 -29.26
N ILE A 448 -3.53 13.72 -30.13
CA ILE A 448 -3.89 14.00 -31.53
C ILE A 448 -4.15 12.69 -32.27
N THR A 449 -3.25 11.72 -32.15
CA THR A 449 -3.34 10.45 -32.90
C THR A 449 -4.58 9.65 -32.50
N ILE A 450 -4.76 9.36 -31.21
CA ILE A 450 -5.87 8.52 -30.72
C ILE A 450 -7.23 9.20 -30.96
N SER A 451 -7.35 10.50 -30.72
CA SER A 451 -8.63 11.21 -30.91
C SER A 451 -8.98 11.35 -32.40
N SER A 452 -7.99 11.50 -33.28
CA SER A 452 -8.22 11.51 -34.73
C SER A 452 -8.71 10.16 -35.23
N GLU A 453 -8.15 9.06 -34.71
CA GLU A 453 -8.56 7.69 -35.06
C GLU A 453 -9.97 7.38 -34.55
N PHE A 454 -10.29 7.72 -33.30
CA PHE A 454 -11.67 7.61 -32.79
C PHE A 454 -12.66 8.39 -33.64
N ALA A 455 -12.36 9.67 -33.92
CA ALA A 455 -13.23 10.53 -34.71
C ALA A 455 -13.44 10.00 -36.14
N GLN A 456 -12.40 9.46 -36.77
CA GLN A 456 -12.50 8.93 -38.12
C GLN A 456 -13.29 7.61 -38.17
N ASN A 457 -13.09 6.72 -37.20
CA ASN A 457 -13.81 5.43 -37.15
C ASN A 457 -15.31 5.60 -36.85
N LEU A 458 -15.65 6.57 -36.00
CA LEU A 458 -17.04 6.88 -35.64
C LEU A 458 -17.70 7.92 -36.55
N ASP A 459 -17.03 8.38 -37.61
CA ASP A 459 -17.57 9.42 -38.50
C ASP A 459 -18.89 8.99 -39.15
N LYS A 460 -19.02 7.69 -39.48
CA LYS A 460 -20.26 7.08 -40.00
C LYS A 460 -21.45 7.18 -39.06
N TYR A 461 -21.22 7.33 -37.75
CA TYR A 461 -22.26 7.43 -36.72
C TYR A 461 -22.33 8.83 -36.09
N TYR A 462 -21.65 9.83 -36.66
CA TYR A 462 -21.56 11.15 -36.03
C TYR A 462 -22.91 11.88 -35.92
N GLU A 463 -23.89 11.55 -36.77
CA GLU A 463 -25.25 12.07 -36.62
C GLU A 463 -25.90 11.70 -35.27
N ARG A 464 -25.46 10.57 -34.70
CA ARG A 464 -25.88 10.03 -33.40
C ARG A 464 -24.97 10.42 -32.25
N VAL A 465 -23.97 11.28 -32.47
CA VAL A 465 -23.02 11.72 -31.42
C VAL A 465 -23.73 12.28 -30.18
N GLY A 466 -24.92 12.87 -30.34
CA GLY A 466 -25.73 13.38 -29.24
C GLY A 466 -26.28 12.31 -28.28
N GLU A 467 -26.27 11.03 -28.67
CA GLU A 467 -26.66 9.89 -27.85
C GLU A 467 -25.51 9.38 -26.95
N MET A 468 -24.27 9.79 -27.24
CA MET A 468 -23.09 9.43 -26.45
C MET A 468 -22.92 10.35 -25.24
N SER A 469 -22.08 9.95 -24.31
CA SER A 469 -21.71 10.76 -23.15
C SER A 469 -21.07 12.09 -23.55
N PRO A 470 -21.28 13.17 -22.76
CA PRO A 470 -20.73 14.49 -23.08
C PRO A 470 -19.21 14.51 -23.24
N GLU A 471 -18.48 13.69 -22.48
CA GLU A 471 -17.03 13.55 -22.62
C GLU A 471 -16.66 13.01 -24.01
N VAL A 472 -17.32 11.93 -24.45
CA VAL A 472 -17.14 11.35 -25.78
C VAL A 472 -17.52 12.36 -26.87
N GLN A 473 -18.63 13.09 -26.71
CA GLN A 473 -19.03 14.14 -27.65
C GLN A 473 -17.92 15.18 -27.85
N LEU A 474 -17.27 15.59 -26.76
CA LEU A 474 -16.15 16.52 -26.81
C LEU A 474 -14.97 15.86 -27.55
N ILE A 475 -14.52 14.67 -27.13
CA ILE A 475 -13.37 13.97 -27.72
C ILE A 475 -13.53 13.81 -29.24
N LEU A 476 -14.69 13.34 -29.71
CA LEU A 476 -14.93 13.15 -31.15
C LEU A 476 -14.97 14.48 -31.91
N THR A 477 -15.63 15.49 -31.34
CA THR A 477 -15.70 16.82 -31.96
C THR A 477 -14.32 17.47 -32.06
N PHE A 478 -13.50 17.30 -31.02
CA PHE A 478 -12.11 17.72 -31.01
C PHE A 478 -11.25 16.96 -32.01
N GLY A 479 -11.37 15.63 -32.07
CA GLY A 479 -10.65 14.79 -33.03
C GLY A 479 -10.91 15.23 -34.47
N ARG A 480 -12.17 15.58 -34.81
CA ARG A 480 -12.55 16.13 -36.12
C ARG A 480 -11.97 17.52 -36.42
N SER A 481 -11.55 18.25 -35.39
CA SER A 481 -10.97 19.59 -35.54
C SER A 481 -9.49 19.57 -35.89
N PHE A 482 -8.79 18.46 -35.65
CA PHE A 482 -7.38 18.31 -36.00
C PHE A 482 -7.21 18.28 -37.52
N THR A 483 -6.22 19.02 -38.00
CA THR A 483 -5.89 19.06 -39.42
C THR A 483 -4.96 17.91 -39.81
N ALA A 484 -4.89 17.62 -41.10
CA ALA A 484 -3.89 16.69 -41.63
C ALA A 484 -2.44 17.09 -41.24
N MET A 485 -2.17 18.40 -41.11
CA MET A 485 -0.86 18.89 -40.68
C MET A 485 -0.56 18.58 -39.21
N ASP A 486 -1.58 18.63 -38.34
CA ASP A 486 -1.43 18.26 -36.92
C ASP A 486 -1.16 16.76 -36.79
N PHE A 487 -1.91 15.93 -37.52
CA PHE A 487 -1.72 14.48 -37.53
C PHE A 487 -0.34 14.08 -38.09
N LEU A 488 0.08 14.66 -39.22
CA LEU A 488 1.42 14.43 -39.79
C LEU A 488 2.54 14.84 -38.83
N ALA A 489 2.38 15.98 -38.15
CA ALA A 489 3.33 16.42 -37.13
C ALA A 489 3.39 15.43 -35.97
N ALA A 490 2.24 14.95 -35.46
CA ALA A 490 2.18 13.93 -34.42
C ALA A 490 2.91 12.64 -34.81
N GLN A 491 2.79 12.20 -36.08
CA GLN A 491 3.50 11.01 -36.57
C GLN A 491 5.02 11.20 -36.67
N ARG A 492 5.50 12.43 -36.92
CA ARG A 492 6.95 12.74 -36.84
C ARG A 492 7.44 12.74 -35.40
N VAL A 493 6.64 13.26 -34.47
CA VAL A 493 6.95 13.21 -33.04
C VAL A 493 6.95 11.76 -32.52
N ARG A 494 6.06 10.90 -33.01
CA ARG A 494 6.11 9.45 -32.74
C ARG A 494 7.44 8.84 -33.18
N ALA A 495 7.87 9.10 -34.42
CA ALA A 495 9.13 8.59 -34.94
C ALA A 495 10.32 9.05 -34.08
N PHE A 496 10.34 10.34 -33.71
CA PHE A 496 11.32 10.89 -32.78
C PHE A 496 11.28 10.17 -31.43
N ALA A 497 10.11 10.01 -30.82
CA ALA A 497 9.95 9.37 -29.52
C ALA A 497 10.49 7.94 -29.54
N LEU A 498 10.17 7.17 -30.58
CA LEU A 498 10.67 5.81 -30.75
C LEU A 498 12.21 5.78 -30.84
N ARG A 499 12.79 6.64 -31.70
CA ARG A 499 14.23 6.75 -31.85
C ARG A 499 14.91 7.16 -30.53
N GLN A 500 14.36 8.15 -29.82
CA GLN A 500 14.88 8.58 -28.52
C GLN A 500 14.83 7.47 -27.48
N PHE A 501 13.74 6.70 -27.44
CA PHE A 501 13.63 5.57 -26.53
C PHE A 501 14.69 4.50 -26.84
N GLN A 502 14.91 4.18 -28.11
CA GLN A 502 15.96 3.25 -28.52
C GLN A 502 17.38 3.75 -28.21
N GLU A 503 17.70 4.98 -28.61
CA GLU A 503 19.05 5.53 -28.55
C GLU A 503 19.46 5.97 -27.14
N ASN A 504 18.53 6.50 -26.34
CA ASN A 504 18.85 7.13 -25.06
C ASN A 504 18.37 6.35 -23.84
N VAL A 505 17.40 5.44 -24.01
CA VAL A 505 16.87 4.59 -22.94
C VAL A 505 17.39 3.16 -23.11
N LEU A 506 16.91 2.43 -24.12
CA LEU A 506 17.18 1.00 -24.28
C LEU A 506 18.65 0.66 -24.63
N SER A 507 19.44 1.64 -25.06
CA SER A 507 20.89 1.47 -25.21
C SER A 507 21.62 1.33 -23.86
N LYS A 508 21.02 1.83 -22.79
CA LYS A 508 21.60 1.91 -21.44
C LYS A 508 20.95 0.94 -20.45
N VAL A 509 19.69 0.59 -20.66
CA VAL A 509 18.88 -0.17 -19.72
C VAL A 509 18.06 -1.23 -20.44
N ASP A 510 17.70 -2.29 -19.73
CA ASP A 510 16.94 -3.41 -20.28
C ASP A 510 15.43 -3.21 -20.04
N ALA A 511 15.05 -2.45 -19.01
CA ALA A 511 13.69 -2.02 -18.75
C ALA A 511 13.66 -0.57 -18.24
N PHE A 512 12.58 0.15 -18.54
CA PHE A 512 12.29 1.48 -18.01
C PHE A 512 11.09 1.42 -17.06
N VAL A 513 11.23 2.05 -15.90
CA VAL A 513 10.25 2.01 -14.80
C VAL A 513 9.60 3.35 -14.58
N THR A 514 8.30 3.31 -14.36
CA THR A 514 7.44 4.44 -13.96
C THR A 514 6.38 3.96 -12.96
N PRO A 515 5.71 4.85 -12.22
CA PRO A 515 4.40 4.53 -11.68
C PRO A 515 3.43 4.08 -12.79
N SER A 516 2.44 3.25 -12.49
CA SER A 516 1.39 2.94 -13.47
C SER A 516 0.40 4.10 -13.65
N THR A 517 0.08 4.81 -12.57
CA THR A 517 -0.80 5.99 -12.54
C THR A 517 -0.20 7.06 -11.63
N GLY A 518 -0.52 8.34 -11.87
CA GLY A 518 -0.05 9.45 -11.01
C GLY A 518 -0.84 9.65 -9.73
N ILE A 519 -2.02 9.04 -9.63
CA ILE A 519 -2.89 9.03 -8.44
C ILE A 519 -3.49 7.63 -8.27
N THR A 520 -3.92 7.31 -7.04
CA THR A 520 -4.77 6.13 -6.77
C THR A 520 -6.21 6.39 -7.23
N ALA A 521 -7.08 5.39 -7.14
CA ALA A 521 -8.46 5.47 -7.60
C ALA A 521 -9.21 6.70 -7.02
N PRO A 522 -9.60 7.69 -7.85
CA PRO A 522 -10.32 8.85 -7.37
C PRO A 522 -11.74 8.48 -6.96
N GLU A 523 -12.29 9.23 -5.99
CA GLU A 523 -13.70 9.12 -5.62
C GLU A 523 -14.58 9.58 -6.78
N ILE A 524 -15.76 8.99 -6.91
CA ILE A 524 -16.77 9.34 -7.91
C ILE A 524 -17.59 10.50 -7.33
N PRO A 525 -17.55 11.71 -7.92
CA PRO A 525 -18.40 12.81 -7.47
C PRO A 525 -19.88 12.45 -7.65
N PRO A 526 -20.77 12.74 -6.68
CA PRO A 526 -22.20 12.48 -6.82
C PRO A 526 -22.82 13.08 -8.09
N GLU A 527 -22.33 14.25 -8.51
CA GLU A 527 -22.74 14.97 -9.71
C GLU A 527 -22.31 14.29 -11.02
N ALA A 528 -21.27 13.45 -10.97
CA ALA A 528 -20.76 12.74 -12.14
C ALA A 528 -21.64 11.55 -12.55
N PHE A 529 -22.47 10.99 -11.66
CA PHE A 529 -23.28 9.80 -11.97
C PHE A 529 -24.28 10.00 -13.12
N ALA A 530 -24.75 11.23 -13.35
CA ALA A 530 -25.78 11.50 -14.35
C ALA A 530 -25.22 11.64 -15.77
N VAL A 531 -24.12 12.37 -15.93
CA VAL A 531 -23.60 12.80 -17.24
C VAL A 531 -22.07 12.77 -17.34
N GLY A 532 -21.40 12.20 -16.35
CA GLY A 532 -19.95 12.15 -16.25
C GLY A 532 -19.37 13.46 -15.75
N GLU A 533 -18.08 13.62 -15.97
CA GLU A 533 -17.32 14.79 -15.58
C GLU A 533 -16.31 15.17 -16.67
N LEU A 534 -16.00 16.45 -16.77
CA LEU A 534 -14.80 16.91 -17.44
C LEU A 534 -13.83 17.37 -16.36
N ASN A 535 -12.79 16.58 -16.11
CA ASN A 535 -11.76 16.91 -15.12
C ASN A 535 -10.36 16.64 -15.71
N ALA A 536 -9.89 17.55 -16.56
CA ALA A 536 -8.67 17.35 -17.34
C ALA A 536 -7.41 17.14 -16.48
N GLN A 537 -7.31 17.80 -15.32
CA GLN A 537 -6.19 17.61 -14.40
C GLN A 537 -6.17 16.19 -13.83
N GLN A 538 -7.32 15.69 -13.36
CA GLN A 538 -7.44 14.31 -12.89
C GLN A 538 -7.13 13.30 -14.01
N LEU A 539 -7.71 13.49 -15.20
CA LEU A 539 -7.46 12.62 -16.36
C LEU A 539 -5.95 12.59 -16.70
N GLY A 540 -5.32 13.76 -16.79
CA GLY A 540 -3.89 13.90 -17.06
C GLY A 540 -3.02 13.20 -16.02
N ALA A 541 -3.38 13.28 -14.74
CA ALA A 541 -2.69 12.57 -13.68
C ALA A 541 -2.85 11.03 -13.78
N ILE A 542 -4.01 10.56 -14.22
CA ILE A 542 -4.29 9.12 -14.35
C ILE A 542 -3.45 8.49 -15.47
N PHE A 543 -3.49 9.04 -16.68
CA PHE A 543 -2.86 8.39 -17.84
C PHE A 543 -1.39 8.75 -18.05
N ARG A 544 -0.85 9.71 -17.28
CA ARG A 544 0.50 10.30 -17.40
C ARG A 544 1.54 9.29 -17.89
N PHE A 545 1.75 8.21 -17.16
CA PHE A 545 2.84 7.26 -17.39
C PHE A 545 2.59 6.22 -18.48
N SER A 546 1.37 6.15 -19.01
CA SER A 546 1.00 5.09 -19.95
C SER A 546 1.20 5.48 -21.42
N VAL A 547 1.05 6.77 -21.73
CA VAL A 547 0.93 7.36 -23.07
C VAL A 547 2.15 7.13 -23.95
N TYR A 548 3.36 7.33 -23.41
CA TYR A 548 4.60 7.17 -24.17
C TYR A 548 4.68 5.79 -24.80
N GLY A 549 4.39 4.75 -24.00
CA GLY A 549 4.46 3.35 -24.44
C GLY A 549 3.46 3.01 -25.55
N ASN A 550 2.24 3.54 -25.48
CA ASN A 550 1.25 3.34 -26.56
C ASN A 550 1.69 4.01 -27.85
N LEU A 551 2.20 5.25 -27.76
CA LEU A 551 2.61 6.00 -28.94
C LEU A 551 3.70 5.27 -29.73
N ILE A 552 4.66 4.64 -29.03
CA ILE A 552 5.82 3.98 -29.64
C ILE A 552 5.72 2.44 -29.69
N GLY A 553 4.61 1.84 -29.23
CA GLY A 553 4.33 0.42 -29.39
C GLY A 553 5.14 -0.56 -28.52
N VAL A 554 5.93 -0.07 -27.56
CA VAL A 554 6.72 -0.94 -26.65
C VAL A 554 5.82 -1.64 -25.63
N PRO A 555 6.14 -2.87 -25.19
CA PRO A 555 5.34 -3.58 -24.20
C PRO A 555 5.40 -2.87 -22.83
N GLY A 556 4.36 -3.06 -22.01
CA GLY A 556 4.30 -2.56 -20.65
C GLY A 556 3.43 -3.43 -19.74
N VAL A 557 3.80 -3.57 -18.47
CA VAL A 557 3.04 -4.32 -17.46
C VAL A 557 2.84 -3.47 -16.20
N ALA A 558 1.61 -3.41 -15.71
CA ALA A 558 1.28 -2.84 -14.40
C ALA A 558 1.25 -3.96 -13.34
N VAL A 559 1.98 -3.77 -12.24
CA VAL A 559 2.09 -4.74 -11.15
C VAL A 559 1.83 -4.03 -9.81
N PRO A 560 0.90 -4.51 -8.98
CA PRO A 560 0.66 -3.95 -7.66
C PRO A 560 1.93 -3.89 -6.81
N ILE A 561 2.10 -2.86 -5.97
CA ILE A 561 3.27 -2.71 -5.07
C ILE A 561 2.88 -2.30 -3.64
N GLY A 562 1.59 -2.10 -3.38
CA GLY A 562 1.09 -1.71 -2.06
C GLY A 562 -0.25 -0.98 -2.14
N TYR A 563 -0.57 -0.32 -1.03
CA TYR A 563 -1.79 0.45 -0.85
C TYR A 563 -1.44 1.83 -0.30
N ASP A 564 -2.20 2.84 -0.69
CA ASP A 564 -2.12 4.16 -0.07
C ASP A 564 -2.75 4.14 1.35
N SER A 565 -2.67 5.29 2.02
CA SER A 565 -3.25 5.54 3.34
C SER A 565 -4.78 5.32 3.42
N ARG A 566 -5.48 5.29 2.27
CA ARG A 566 -6.92 5.01 2.15
C ARG A 566 -7.22 3.54 1.86
N GLY A 567 -6.19 2.70 1.74
CA GLY A 567 -6.32 1.29 1.37
C GLY A 567 -6.53 1.05 -0.12
N LEU A 568 -6.26 2.04 -0.98
CA LEU A 568 -6.40 1.91 -2.42
C LEU A 568 -5.10 1.41 -3.06
N PRO A 569 -5.16 0.51 -4.05
CA PRO A 569 -3.97 -0.07 -4.66
C PRO A 569 -3.08 0.96 -5.38
N MET A 570 -1.77 0.71 -5.32
CA MET A 570 -0.73 1.41 -6.10
C MET A 570 0.07 0.39 -6.91
N SER A 571 0.48 0.74 -8.13
CA SER A 571 1.22 -0.16 -9.01
C SER A 571 2.44 0.49 -9.67
N ILE A 572 3.46 -0.33 -9.89
CA ILE A 572 4.64 0.01 -10.70
C ILE A 572 4.43 -0.49 -12.13
N GLN A 573 5.00 0.23 -13.10
CA GLN A 573 4.99 -0.13 -14.49
C GLN A 573 6.42 -0.44 -14.98
N PHE A 574 6.59 -1.58 -15.64
CA PHE A 574 7.81 -1.91 -16.39
C PHE A 574 7.53 -1.82 -17.89
N GLN A 575 8.44 -1.22 -18.65
CA GLN A 575 8.41 -1.16 -20.11
C GLN A 575 9.77 -1.61 -20.67
N THR A 576 9.78 -2.44 -21.70
CA THR A 576 11.02 -2.96 -22.31
C THR A 576 11.08 -2.61 -23.79
N GLY A 577 12.10 -3.08 -24.52
CA GLY A 577 12.10 -3.00 -25.98
C GLY A 577 10.98 -3.83 -26.61
N HIS A 578 10.64 -3.53 -27.86
CA HIS A 578 9.77 -4.39 -28.67
C HIS A 578 10.24 -5.84 -28.57
N TRP A 579 9.28 -6.76 -28.41
CA TRP A 579 9.49 -8.19 -28.33
C TRP A 579 10.23 -8.72 -27.09
N GLN A 580 10.56 -7.85 -26.13
CA GLN A 580 11.24 -8.21 -24.88
C GLN A 580 10.25 -8.36 -23.71
N GLU A 581 9.08 -8.96 -23.97
CA GLU A 581 8.10 -9.24 -22.91
C GLU A 581 8.65 -10.20 -21.85
N ASP A 582 9.57 -11.08 -22.20
CA ASP A 582 10.20 -12.03 -21.26
C ASP A 582 10.89 -11.31 -20.09
N THR A 583 11.71 -10.29 -20.39
CA THR A 583 12.42 -9.48 -19.40
C THR A 583 11.44 -8.65 -18.57
N MET A 584 10.42 -8.11 -19.24
CA MET A 584 9.34 -7.37 -18.58
C MET A 584 8.59 -8.24 -17.57
N LEU A 585 8.22 -9.47 -17.95
CA LEU A 585 7.46 -10.40 -17.12
C LEU A 585 8.30 -11.00 -16.00
N ARG A 586 9.60 -11.23 -16.22
CA ARG A 586 10.55 -11.61 -15.17
C ARG A 586 10.64 -10.53 -14.08
N LEU A 587 10.78 -9.26 -14.46
CA LEU A 587 10.81 -8.14 -13.51
C LEU A 587 9.48 -7.98 -12.77
N ALA A 588 8.36 -8.16 -13.47
CA ALA A 588 7.03 -8.17 -12.87
C ALA A 588 6.89 -9.28 -11.83
N HIS A 589 7.31 -10.51 -12.15
CA HIS A 589 7.24 -11.63 -11.22
C HIS A 589 8.16 -11.44 -10.01
N ALA A 590 9.39 -10.95 -10.22
CA ALA A 590 10.29 -10.60 -9.13
C ALA A 590 9.69 -9.52 -8.20
N THR A 591 8.91 -8.59 -8.74
CA THR A 591 8.19 -7.56 -7.98
C THR A 591 6.99 -8.13 -7.22
N GLU A 592 6.21 -9.01 -7.84
CA GLU A 592 5.11 -9.71 -7.19
C GLU A 592 5.59 -10.52 -5.98
N ASP A 593 6.72 -11.23 -6.12
CA ASP A 593 7.37 -11.97 -5.02
C ASP A 593 7.75 -11.04 -3.86
N LEU A 594 8.13 -9.79 -4.15
CA LEU A 594 8.44 -8.81 -3.13
C LEU A 594 7.22 -8.45 -2.30
N ASN A 595 6.00 -8.43 -2.85
CA ASN A 595 4.79 -8.14 -2.08
C ASN A 595 4.40 -9.26 -1.13
N THR A 596 4.58 -10.52 -1.55
CA THR A 596 4.38 -11.68 -0.67
C THR A 596 5.36 -11.63 0.51
N LEU A 597 6.62 -11.28 0.24
CA LEU A 597 7.63 -11.09 1.27
C LEU A 597 7.44 -9.79 2.07
N ALA A 598 6.92 -8.73 1.47
CA ALA A 598 6.64 -7.46 2.14
C ALA A 598 5.42 -7.56 3.05
N ALA A 599 4.37 -8.30 2.68
CA ALA A 599 3.25 -8.62 3.58
C ALA A 599 3.77 -9.35 4.83
N LEU A 600 4.69 -10.30 4.66
CA LEU A 600 5.38 -10.99 5.76
C LEU A 600 6.34 -10.07 6.54
N LYS A 601 6.91 -9.03 5.90
CA LYS A 601 7.87 -8.07 6.50
C LYS A 601 7.25 -6.74 6.97
N ARG A 602 5.96 -6.48 6.76
CA ARG A 602 5.26 -5.19 7.01
C ARG A 602 4.86 -4.96 8.47
N LYS A 603 5.23 -5.86 9.39
CA LYS A 603 5.21 -5.61 10.84
C LYS A 603 3.81 -5.21 11.39
N GLN A 604 2.74 -5.67 10.74
CA GLN A 604 1.38 -5.59 11.27
C GLN A 604 1.12 -6.75 12.24
N HIS A 605 0.15 -6.62 13.14
CA HIS A 605 -0.30 -7.76 13.96
C HIS A 605 -0.69 -8.91 13.03
N ALA A 606 -0.17 -10.10 13.30
CA ALA A 606 -0.34 -11.27 12.44
C ALA A 606 -1.32 -12.25 13.09
N LEU A 607 -2.28 -12.75 12.31
CA LEU A 607 -3.07 -13.93 12.63
C LEU A 607 -2.40 -15.12 11.93
N VAL A 608 -2.09 -16.17 12.69
CA VAL A 608 -1.38 -17.35 12.20
C VAL A 608 -2.20 -18.58 12.59
N GLU A 609 -2.71 -19.29 11.59
CA GLU A 609 -3.49 -20.51 11.83
C GLU A 609 -2.58 -21.73 12.08
N SER A 610 -2.98 -22.62 12.99
CA SER A 610 -2.29 -23.88 13.25
C SER A 610 -2.41 -24.86 12.06
N PRO A 611 -1.30 -25.29 11.44
CA PRO A 611 -1.33 -26.25 10.33
C PRO A 611 -1.71 -27.66 10.81
N THR A 612 -2.36 -28.44 9.96
CA THR A 612 -2.68 -29.85 10.24
C THR A 612 -1.48 -30.78 9.98
N GLY A 613 -1.16 -31.67 10.93
CA GLY A 613 -0.13 -32.73 10.82
C GLY A 613 1.10 -32.54 11.73
N SER A 614 1.63 -33.65 12.28
CA SER A 614 2.62 -33.61 13.37
C SER A 614 3.93 -32.89 13.02
N GLY A 615 4.38 -32.00 13.90
CA GLY A 615 5.64 -31.27 13.85
C GLY A 615 5.59 -29.93 13.10
N LYS A 616 4.52 -29.67 12.33
CA LYS A 616 4.36 -28.42 11.57
C LYS A 616 3.94 -27.25 12.46
N THR A 617 3.14 -27.52 13.48
CA THR A 617 2.66 -26.53 14.43
C THR A 617 3.80 -26.00 15.30
N LEU A 618 4.66 -26.90 15.81
CA LEU A 618 5.86 -26.51 16.54
C LEU A 618 6.85 -25.71 15.68
N ALA A 619 7.06 -26.11 14.42
CA ALA A 619 7.94 -25.38 13.49
C ALA A 619 7.43 -23.96 13.23
N LEU A 620 6.10 -23.79 13.07
CA LEU A 620 5.48 -22.48 12.85
C LEU A 620 5.54 -21.60 14.09
N LEU A 621 5.18 -22.12 15.27
CA LEU A 621 5.30 -21.42 16.56
C LEU A 621 6.74 -20.96 16.82
N SER A 622 7.72 -21.81 16.53
CA SER A 622 9.14 -21.51 16.70
C SER A 622 9.65 -20.46 15.71
N SER A 623 9.13 -20.47 14.49
CA SER A 623 9.41 -19.43 13.48
C SER A 623 8.83 -18.08 13.90
N CYS A 624 7.63 -18.06 14.47
CA CYS A 624 7.01 -16.85 15.03
C CYS A 624 7.81 -16.27 16.21
N LEU A 625 8.27 -17.11 17.14
CA LEU A 625 9.13 -16.70 18.26
C LEU A 625 10.47 -16.14 17.77
N THR A 626 11.07 -16.78 16.77
CA THR A 626 12.34 -16.33 16.17
C THR A 626 12.18 -14.98 15.47
N PHE A 627 11.08 -14.80 14.72
CA PHE A 627 10.75 -13.54 14.06
C PHE A 627 10.57 -12.38 15.05
N GLN A 628 9.78 -12.57 16.12
CA GLN A 628 9.56 -11.52 17.13
C GLN A 628 10.87 -11.08 17.80
N ARG A 629 11.77 -12.03 18.06
CA ARG A 629 13.10 -11.77 18.62
C ARG A 629 14.00 -11.00 17.65
N ASP A 630 14.15 -11.47 16.42
CA ASP A 630 15.02 -10.82 15.43
C ASP A 630 14.51 -9.42 15.10
N PHE A 631 13.19 -9.26 15.03
CA PHE A 631 12.55 -7.95 14.92
C PHE A 631 12.91 -7.03 16.10
N MET A 632 12.82 -7.50 17.36
CA MET A 632 13.18 -6.70 18.53
C MET A 632 14.65 -6.34 18.57
N ARG A 633 15.54 -7.29 18.26
CA ARG A 633 16.98 -7.04 18.20
C ARG A 633 17.29 -5.93 17.20
N ASP A 634 16.75 -6.04 16.00
CA ASP A 634 17.03 -5.08 14.92
C ASP A 634 16.37 -3.72 15.21
N ALA A 635 15.15 -3.71 15.75
CA ALA A 635 14.44 -2.49 16.13
C ALA A 635 15.08 -1.77 17.33
N MET A 636 15.56 -2.50 18.35
CA MET A 636 16.29 -1.94 19.49
C MET A 636 17.66 -1.41 19.04
N ALA A 637 18.38 -2.11 18.16
CA ALA A 637 19.63 -1.63 17.60
C ALA A 637 19.41 -0.31 16.82
N GLU A 638 18.36 -0.21 16.02
CA GLU A 638 17.98 1.02 15.32
C GLU A 638 17.59 2.15 16.29
N TYR A 639 16.79 1.84 17.33
CA TYR A 639 16.41 2.77 18.38
C TYR A 639 17.61 3.32 19.15
N HIS A 640 18.55 2.46 19.57
CA HIS A 640 19.78 2.87 20.23
C HIS A 640 20.67 3.72 19.31
N GLN A 641 20.77 3.40 18.02
CA GLN A 641 21.49 4.23 17.05
C GLN A 641 20.83 5.61 16.86
N LYS A 642 19.50 5.69 16.79
CA LYS A 642 18.77 6.97 16.72
C LYS A 642 18.98 7.80 17.99
N LYS A 643 18.87 7.18 19.17
CA LYS A 643 19.14 7.82 20.47
C LYS A 643 20.57 8.37 20.53
N LEU A 644 21.56 7.63 20.03
CA LEU A 644 22.96 8.06 19.97
C LEU A 644 23.17 9.23 19.01
N ARG A 645 22.60 9.18 17.79
CA ARG A 645 22.67 10.30 16.82
C ARG A 645 22.02 11.56 17.38
N ARG A 646 20.90 11.42 18.08
CA ARG A 646 20.20 12.53 18.72
C ARG A 646 21.02 13.15 19.85
N ARG A 647 21.67 12.32 20.69
CA ARG A 647 22.64 12.80 21.69
C ARG A 647 23.79 13.58 21.05
N GLN A 648 24.32 13.09 19.93
CA GLN A 648 25.39 13.78 19.18
C GLN A 648 24.92 15.11 18.56
N GLN A 649 23.73 15.14 17.96
CA GLN A 649 23.13 16.37 17.41
C GLN A 649 22.85 17.39 18.50
N MET A 650 22.30 16.97 19.65
CA MET A 650 22.06 17.85 20.80
C MET A 650 23.36 18.39 21.37
N GLN A 651 24.43 17.58 21.41
CA GLN A 651 25.74 18.04 21.83
C GLN A 651 26.33 19.07 20.85
N GLN A 652 26.25 18.83 19.54
CA GLN A 652 26.67 19.78 18.52
C GLN A 652 25.89 21.09 18.58
N LEU A 653 24.58 21.02 18.83
CA LEU A 653 23.74 22.20 18.99
C LEU A 653 24.12 22.99 20.26
N ARG A 654 24.38 22.29 21.38
CA ARG A 654 24.89 22.92 22.62
C ARG A 654 26.23 23.61 22.40
N ASP A 655 27.13 22.99 21.65
CA ASP A 655 28.45 23.55 21.33
C ASP A 655 28.33 24.76 20.39
N GLN A 656 27.41 24.73 19.42
CA GLN A 656 27.10 25.89 18.57
C GLN A 656 26.50 27.05 19.35
N VAL A 657 25.58 26.78 20.28
CA VAL A 657 25.00 27.82 21.15
C VAL A 657 26.06 28.42 22.06
N ARG A 658 26.96 27.60 22.64
CA ARG A 658 28.11 28.11 23.41
C ARG A 658 29.05 28.95 22.56
N ALA A 659 29.34 28.53 21.33
CA ALA A 659 30.17 29.30 20.41
C ALA A 659 29.54 30.64 20.05
N GLN A 660 28.23 30.67 19.77
CA GLN A 660 27.49 31.92 19.54
C GLN A 660 27.50 32.82 20.78
N GLN A 661 27.26 32.28 21.97
CA GLN A 661 27.33 33.04 23.22
C GLN A 661 28.72 33.65 23.45
N GLN A 662 29.78 32.89 23.22
CA GLN A 662 31.15 33.40 23.32
C GLN A 662 31.44 34.49 22.27
N GLN A 663 30.93 34.33 21.05
CA GLN A 663 31.09 35.31 19.98
C GLN A 663 30.33 36.60 20.30
N GLN A 664 29.13 36.48 20.88
CA GLN A 664 28.32 37.61 21.35
C GLN A 664 28.97 38.30 22.56
N GLU A 665 29.54 37.55 23.51
CA GLU A 665 30.31 38.10 24.63
C GLU A 665 31.57 38.85 24.14
N GLN A 666 32.26 38.33 23.12
CA GLN A 666 33.40 38.99 22.50
C GLN A 666 32.99 40.26 21.73
N GLU A 667 31.86 40.23 21.01
CA GLU A 667 31.31 41.43 20.36
C GLU A 667 30.88 42.47 21.39
N ILE A 668 30.20 42.07 22.47
CA ILE A 668 29.82 42.97 23.57
C ILE A 668 31.07 43.53 24.26
N GLN A 669 32.11 42.73 24.52
CA GLN A 669 33.38 43.24 25.06
C GLN A 669 34.11 44.18 24.09
N SER A 670 34.05 43.92 22.78
CA SER A 670 34.62 44.80 21.76
C SER A 670 33.87 46.14 21.66
N GLN A 671 32.55 46.11 21.78
CA GLN A 671 31.70 47.30 21.82
C GLN A 671 31.87 48.07 23.13
N PHE A 672 32.02 47.37 24.27
CA PHE A 672 32.30 47.99 25.57
C PHE A 672 33.70 48.63 25.64
N SER A 673 34.71 48.03 25.01
CA SER A 673 36.06 48.60 24.93
C SER A 673 36.16 49.78 23.94
N GLN A 674 35.31 49.81 22.90
CA GLN A 674 35.11 50.98 22.06
C GLN A 674 34.31 52.10 22.79
N PHE A 675 33.39 51.75 23.68
CA PHE A 675 32.64 52.71 24.51
C PHE A 675 33.46 53.31 25.67
N SER A 676 34.35 52.52 26.28
CA SER A 676 35.21 52.97 27.39
C SER A 676 36.33 53.93 26.95
N THR A 677 36.56 54.07 25.64
CA THR A 677 37.56 54.99 25.07
C THR A 677 36.94 56.31 24.58
N THR A 678 35.60 56.45 24.57
CA THR A 678 34.90 57.62 24.03
C THR A 678 33.89 58.30 24.96
N SER A 679 33.70 57.82 26.20
CA SER A 679 32.87 58.53 27.18
C SER A 679 33.49 58.52 28.58
N GLY A 680 33.77 59.70 29.13
CA GLY A 680 34.33 59.88 30.47
C GLY A 680 33.30 59.58 31.55
N TRP A 681 33.39 58.39 32.13
CA TRP A 681 32.65 57.98 33.32
C TRP A 681 33.58 57.98 34.54
N ASP A 682 33.02 58.38 35.68
CA ASP A 682 33.67 58.42 37.01
C ASP A 682 34.01 56.99 37.50
N ASP A 683 35.21 56.80 38.07
CA ASP A 683 35.77 55.50 38.46
C ASP A 683 34.92 54.72 39.49
N ASP A 684 34.01 55.39 40.20
CA ASP A 684 33.13 54.76 41.21
C ASP A 684 31.91 54.04 40.62
N ALA A 685 31.44 54.43 39.43
CA ALA A 685 30.34 53.73 38.75
C ALA A 685 30.80 52.38 38.14
N PHE A 686 32.07 52.30 37.74
CA PHE A 686 32.69 51.09 37.18
C PHE A 686 32.91 50.00 38.25
N GLY A 687 33.21 50.41 39.48
CA GLY A 687 33.37 49.51 40.63
C GLY A 687 32.06 48.85 41.11
N LEU A 688 30.92 49.55 40.98
CA LEU A 688 29.60 49.02 41.36
C LEU A 688 29.03 48.03 40.34
N LEU A 689 29.32 48.25 39.05
CA LEU A 689 28.89 47.37 37.96
C LEU A 689 29.69 46.05 37.95
N GLN A 690 31.02 46.11 38.16
CA GLN A 690 31.84 44.90 38.29
C GLN A 690 31.49 44.05 39.52
N ARG A 691 31.03 44.67 40.61
CA ARG A 691 30.54 43.93 41.80
C ARG A 691 29.20 43.24 41.53
N SER A 692 28.31 43.83 40.74
CA SER A 692 27.03 43.21 40.37
C SER A 692 27.22 42.01 39.43
N ILE A 693 28.18 42.08 38.50
CA ILE A 693 28.53 40.96 37.59
C ILE A 693 29.27 39.83 38.33
N LYS A 694 30.09 40.13 39.34
CA LYS A 694 30.70 39.10 40.21
C LYS A 694 29.71 38.45 41.19
N ARG A 695 28.63 39.14 41.56
CA ARG A 695 27.56 38.61 42.42
C ARG A 695 26.71 37.56 41.68
N PHE A 696 26.42 37.82 40.40
CA PHE A 696 25.75 36.88 39.50
C PHE A 696 26.53 35.58 39.20
N LYS A 697 27.85 35.56 39.42
CA LYS A 697 28.71 34.38 39.21
C LYS A 697 29.01 33.57 40.50
N ARG A 698 28.47 33.96 41.66
CA ARG A 698 28.76 33.32 42.95
C ARG A 698 27.54 32.76 43.68
N GLU A 699 26.33 32.92 43.15
CA GLU A 699 25.08 32.44 43.76
C GLU A 699 24.61 31.06 43.26
N ASP A 700 25.47 30.30 42.58
CA ASP A 700 25.22 28.85 42.29
C ASP A 700 25.79 27.90 43.36
N ASP A 701 26.57 28.41 44.32
CA ASP A 701 27.11 27.59 45.42
C ASP A 701 26.69 28.22 46.76
N THR A 702 25.67 27.61 47.38
CA THR A 702 25.13 27.81 48.74
C THR A 702 24.01 28.85 48.94
N ALA A 703 22.82 28.36 49.34
CA ALA A 703 21.96 29.05 50.31
C ALA A 703 21.00 28.06 51.01
N PRO A 704 20.91 28.06 52.36
CA PRO A 704 19.74 27.54 53.07
C PRO A 704 18.65 28.62 53.22
N ASP A 705 17.40 28.14 53.31
CA ASP A 705 16.12 28.79 53.60
C ASP A 705 16.12 30.22 54.15
N VAL A 706 15.55 31.17 53.39
CA VAL A 706 14.57 32.17 53.89
C VAL A 706 13.63 32.61 52.75
N THR A 707 12.33 32.50 53.00
CA THR A 707 11.15 32.92 52.20
C THR A 707 10.98 34.44 52.08
N TYR A 708 10.68 34.99 50.88
CA TYR A 708 9.43 35.71 50.53
C TYR A 708 9.45 36.29 49.07
N SER A 709 8.57 35.74 48.22
CA SER A 709 7.77 36.34 47.12
C SER A 709 8.36 37.37 46.12
N SER A 710 8.56 36.99 44.85
CA SER A 710 7.52 37.11 43.78
C SER A 710 8.05 36.75 42.37
N SER A 711 7.43 35.72 41.77
CA SER A 711 7.15 35.53 40.33
C SER A 711 8.27 35.79 39.30
N LEU A 712 9.28 34.91 39.20
CA LEU A 712 10.06 34.67 37.96
C LEU A 712 11.01 33.45 38.01
N GLN A 713 10.75 32.47 38.88
CA GLN A 713 11.54 31.22 38.98
C GLN A 713 10.61 30.01 39.13
N VAL A 714 9.98 29.60 38.04
CA VAL A 714 9.41 28.25 37.90
C VAL A 714 9.66 27.85 36.45
N GLY A 715 10.61 26.95 36.22
CA GLY A 715 10.93 26.50 34.86
C GLY A 715 12.30 25.85 34.68
N VAL A 716 13.21 25.96 35.65
CA VAL A 716 14.58 25.40 35.50
C VAL A 716 14.96 24.41 36.59
N LEU A 717 14.32 24.43 37.76
CA LEU A 717 14.64 23.51 38.88
C LEU A 717 13.89 22.16 38.87
N ASP A 718 12.97 21.93 37.93
CA ASP A 718 12.19 20.66 37.86
C ASP A 718 12.83 19.61 36.92
N MET A 719 13.95 19.93 36.27
CA MET A 719 14.65 19.00 35.36
C MET A 719 15.90 18.35 35.97
N GLU A 720 16.60 19.01 36.89
CA GLU A 720 17.84 18.45 37.46
C GLU A 720 17.58 17.44 38.58
N THR A 721 16.49 17.59 39.35
CA THR A 721 16.13 16.64 40.42
C THR A 721 15.55 15.32 39.87
N GLN A 722 14.99 15.34 38.66
CA GLN A 722 14.51 14.13 37.96
C GLN A 722 15.63 13.34 37.28
N LEU A 723 16.78 13.96 37.00
CA LEU A 723 17.92 13.29 36.36
C LEU A 723 18.85 12.59 37.37
N VAL A 724 19.03 13.16 38.57
CA VAL A 724 19.86 12.53 39.62
C VAL A 724 19.19 11.29 40.22
N THR A 725 17.86 11.23 40.25
CA THR A 725 17.11 10.04 40.69
C THR A 725 17.01 8.93 39.62
N GLN A 726 17.33 9.23 38.34
CA GLN A 726 17.38 8.24 37.25
C GLN A 726 18.77 7.62 37.07
N GLU A 727 19.85 8.35 37.33
CA GLU A 727 21.22 7.78 37.28
C GLU A 727 21.43 6.69 38.37
N GLU A 728 20.75 6.78 39.51
CA GLU A 728 20.76 5.71 40.54
C GLU A 728 19.91 4.49 40.17
N GLN A 729 18.92 4.62 39.26
CA GLN A 729 18.14 3.49 38.75
C GLN A 729 18.79 2.80 37.54
N GLU A 730 19.58 3.52 36.72
CA GLU A 730 20.25 2.95 35.54
C GLU A 730 21.50 2.10 35.88
N GLN A 731 22.15 2.31 37.02
CA GLN A 731 23.27 1.45 37.48
C GLN A 731 22.83 0.05 37.98
N GLY A 732 21.53 -0.18 38.19
CA GLY A 732 20.99 -1.50 38.55
C GLY A 732 20.70 -2.43 37.37
N MET A 733 20.78 -1.93 36.13
CA MET A 733 20.40 -2.69 34.92
C MET A 733 21.59 -3.15 34.06
N GLU A 734 22.81 -2.68 34.34
CA GLU A 734 24.03 -3.11 33.63
C GLU A 734 24.71 -4.37 34.23
N THR A 735 24.21 -4.92 35.33
CA THR A 735 24.73 -6.14 35.97
C THR A 735 23.97 -7.41 35.54
N PHE A 736 23.86 -7.64 34.23
CA PHE A 736 23.53 -8.96 33.67
C PHE A 736 24.63 -9.40 32.72
N LEU A 737 25.84 -9.61 33.25
CA LEU A 737 26.92 -10.44 32.67
C LEU A 737 28.10 -10.45 33.67
N SER A 738 28.05 -11.34 34.68
CA SER A 738 29.18 -12.11 35.31
C SER A 738 28.83 -12.54 36.76
N PRO A 739 29.17 -13.76 37.22
CA PRO A 739 28.97 -14.22 38.59
C PRO A 739 30.23 -14.06 39.46
N ASP A 740 30.08 -13.65 40.73
CA ASP A 740 30.70 -14.27 41.94
C ASP A 740 30.50 -13.42 43.23
N GLU A 741 30.09 -14.14 44.29
CA GLU A 741 30.28 -13.99 45.76
C GLU A 741 29.79 -12.80 46.66
N GLU A 742 29.02 -13.23 47.68
CA GLU A 742 28.97 -12.90 49.13
C GLU A 742 28.46 -11.56 49.75
N VAL A 743 27.23 -11.65 50.30
CA VAL A 743 26.72 -11.30 51.67
C VAL A 743 27.25 -10.05 52.42
N LYS A 744 26.33 -9.11 52.78
CA LYS A 744 26.10 -8.63 54.18
C LYS A 744 24.82 -7.78 54.35
N GLN A 745 24.27 -7.87 55.57
CA GLN A 745 22.99 -7.39 56.11
C GLN A 745 22.93 -5.87 56.41
N GLU A 746 21.73 -5.27 56.45
CA GLU A 746 21.09 -4.59 57.63
C GLU A 746 19.87 -3.73 57.21
N GLN A 747 18.65 -4.04 57.72
CA GLN A 747 17.81 -3.29 58.70
C GLN A 747 17.14 -2.00 58.15
N GLY A 748 15.81 -1.97 57.94
CA GLY A 748 14.79 -1.39 58.85
C GLY A 748 14.55 0.10 58.51
N THR A 749 13.37 0.66 58.25
CA THR A 749 12.10 0.65 59.01
C THR A 749 11.00 1.41 58.23
N GLU A 750 9.76 1.20 58.66
CA GLU A 750 8.45 1.55 58.09
C GLU A 750 8.12 3.05 57.96
N ALA A 751 7.17 3.37 57.06
CA ALA A 751 6.43 4.64 57.07
C ALA A 751 4.92 4.39 56.81
N GLN A 752 4.09 4.87 57.74
CA GLN A 752 2.63 4.88 57.70
C GLN A 752 2.08 6.19 57.09
N LEU A 753 0.96 6.04 56.39
CA LEU A 753 0.06 7.06 55.85
C LEU A 753 -0.83 7.69 56.93
N VAL A 754 -1.18 9.00 56.82
CA VAL A 754 -2.53 9.57 57.10
C VAL A 754 -2.69 10.92 56.32
N PRO A 755 -3.90 11.29 55.83
CA PRO A 755 -4.14 12.33 54.81
C PRO A 755 -4.91 13.58 55.37
N PRO A 756 -5.72 14.34 54.60
CA PRO A 756 -5.50 15.77 54.27
C PRO A 756 -6.59 16.72 54.85
N ASP A 757 -6.56 17.99 54.43
CA ASP A 757 -7.54 19.11 54.55
C ASP A 757 -6.84 20.38 55.12
N GLU A 758 -7.13 21.65 54.81
CA GLU A 758 -8.20 22.35 54.11
C GLU A 758 -7.75 23.82 53.84
N GLU A 759 -8.50 24.48 52.94
CA GLU A 759 -8.85 25.91 52.87
C GLU A 759 -7.91 27.09 52.49
N VAL A 760 -8.53 27.89 51.62
CA VAL A 760 -8.22 29.16 50.95
C VAL A 760 -8.52 30.38 51.84
N LYS A 761 -7.76 31.49 51.73
CA LYS A 761 -8.29 32.87 51.48
C LYS A 761 -7.27 34.03 51.53
N ARG A 762 -7.37 34.83 50.46
CA ARG A 762 -7.38 36.32 50.34
C ARG A 762 -6.07 37.11 50.18
N GLU A 763 -5.94 37.66 48.97
CA GLU A 763 -5.21 38.88 48.63
C GLU A 763 -6.12 40.12 48.67
N GLN A 764 -5.54 41.27 49.07
CA GLN A 764 -5.74 42.65 48.59
C GLN A 764 -4.47 43.40 48.98
N GLY A 765 -3.83 44.33 48.26
CA GLY A 765 -4.01 45.04 47.01
C GLY A 765 -2.97 46.19 47.04
N ILE A 766 -2.60 46.76 45.89
CA ILE A 766 -2.19 48.17 45.64
C ILE A 766 -1.45 48.23 44.29
N GLU A 767 -1.92 49.16 43.47
CA GLU A 767 -1.50 49.46 42.11
C GLU A 767 -0.54 50.67 42.13
N THR A 768 0.59 50.60 41.42
CA THR A 768 1.41 51.78 41.07
C THR A 768 1.94 51.71 39.65
N GLN A 769 1.90 52.88 39.01
CA GLN A 769 1.97 53.14 37.57
C GLN A 769 3.33 52.88 36.90
N ARG A 770 3.27 52.42 35.64
CA ARG A 770 4.39 52.18 34.71
C ARG A 770 5.00 53.48 34.15
N LEU A 771 6.31 53.44 33.88
CA LEU A 771 7.04 54.41 33.04
C LEU A 771 7.40 53.76 31.67
N PRO A 772 7.56 54.55 30.58
CA PRO A 772 7.44 54.08 29.19
C PRO A 772 8.69 53.39 28.60
N LEU A 773 9.72 53.10 29.39
CA LEU A 773 10.93 52.39 28.92
C LEU A 773 10.80 50.86 28.99
N GLU A 774 9.86 50.33 29.79
CA GLU A 774 9.66 48.88 29.89
C GLU A 774 8.99 48.28 28.65
N GLU A 775 8.20 49.05 27.89
CA GLU A 775 7.46 48.50 26.75
C GLU A 775 8.35 48.18 25.54
N ASN A 776 9.37 49.00 25.27
CA ASN A 776 10.32 48.73 24.19
C ASN A 776 11.26 47.57 24.53
N VAL A 777 11.67 47.44 25.78
CA VAL A 777 12.49 46.30 26.25
C VAL A 777 11.64 45.02 26.33
N LYS A 778 10.37 45.09 26.74
CA LYS A 778 9.44 43.94 26.70
C LYS A 778 9.07 43.53 25.28
N GLN A 779 9.02 44.45 24.32
CA GLN A 779 8.85 44.11 22.90
C GLN A 779 10.09 43.44 22.32
N GLU A 780 11.30 43.93 22.59
CA GLU A 780 12.53 43.29 22.10
C GLU A 780 12.83 41.95 22.79
N LEU A 781 12.60 41.82 24.11
CA LEU A 781 12.67 40.52 24.81
C LEU A 781 11.51 39.59 24.44
N GLY A 782 10.32 40.13 24.18
CA GLY A 782 9.17 39.36 23.70
C GLY A 782 9.43 38.77 22.31
N MET A 783 10.07 39.53 21.42
CA MET A 783 10.53 39.04 20.11
C MET A 783 11.69 38.04 20.22
N ALA A 784 12.61 38.22 21.18
CA ALA A 784 13.69 37.27 21.44
C ALA A 784 13.19 35.95 22.06
N MET A 785 12.13 35.98 22.86
CA MET A 785 11.49 34.79 23.42
C MET A 785 10.62 34.05 22.38
N GLN A 786 9.88 34.78 21.52
CA GLN A 786 9.16 34.19 20.39
C GLN A 786 10.11 33.55 19.36
N ASN A 787 11.32 34.10 19.18
CA ASN A 787 12.35 33.47 18.34
C ASN A 787 13.01 32.24 18.97
N LYS A 788 12.96 32.06 20.30
CA LYS A 788 13.41 30.81 20.95
C LYS A 788 12.40 29.67 20.73
N GLU A 789 11.10 29.97 20.76
CA GLU A 789 10.04 28.98 20.45
C GLU A 789 9.98 28.66 18.94
N ALA A 790 10.41 29.57 18.07
CA ALA A 790 10.50 29.30 16.63
C ALA A 790 11.72 28.45 16.21
N VAL A 791 12.78 28.41 17.03
CA VAL A 791 13.98 27.58 16.79
C VAL A 791 13.85 26.19 17.44
N PHE A 792 13.05 26.05 18.49
CA PHE A 792 12.76 24.78 19.14
C PHE A 792 11.30 24.36 18.88
N GLY A 793 11.07 23.69 17.75
CA GLY A 793 9.80 23.02 17.50
C GLY A 793 9.47 22.06 18.65
N THR A 794 8.47 22.41 19.43
CA THR A 794 8.00 21.62 20.60
C THR A 794 7.36 20.28 20.22
N ASN A 795 7.28 19.94 18.93
CA ASN A 795 6.85 18.63 18.46
C ASN A 795 7.97 17.57 18.42
N ASP A 796 9.25 17.95 18.47
CA ASP A 796 10.36 16.98 18.42
C ASP A 796 10.77 16.44 19.80
N LEU A 797 10.23 16.95 20.91
CA LEU A 797 10.57 16.53 22.27
C LEU A 797 9.62 15.50 22.89
N GLN A 798 8.75 14.85 22.11
CA GLN A 798 8.11 13.62 22.60
C GLN A 798 9.17 12.52 22.73
N GLU A 799 9.25 11.90 23.90
CA GLU A 799 10.05 10.68 24.09
C GLU A 799 9.55 9.62 23.11
N GLU A 800 10.38 9.26 22.13
CA GLU A 800 10.10 8.09 21.28
C GLU A 800 10.01 6.87 22.17
N GLN A 801 8.84 6.24 22.20
CA GLN A 801 8.65 5.00 22.94
C GLN A 801 9.52 3.89 22.34
N PRO A 802 10.06 2.97 23.16
CA PRO A 802 10.79 1.82 22.65
C PRO A 802 9.92 1.02 21.66
N PRO A 803 10.52 0.39 20.65
CA PRO A 803 9.78 -0.33 19.62
C PRO A 803 8.92 -1.43 20.26
N SER A 804 7.66 -1.53 19.84
CA SER A 804 6.75 -2.59 20.27
C SER A 804 6.70 -3.73 19.25
N VAL A 805 6.63 -4.97 19.74
CA VAL A 805 6.57 -6.16 18.88
C VAL A 805 5.19 -6.25 18.21
N PRO A 806 5.13 -6.53 16.89
CA PRO A 806 3.88 -6.95 16.26
C PRO A 806 3.32 -8.19 16.96
N LYS A 807 2.14 -8.05 17.57
CA LYS A 807 1.41 -9.17 18.17
C LYS A 807 1.12 -10.26 17.15
N ILE A 808 1.39 -11.51 17.54
CA ILE A 808 1.04 -12.69 16.77
C ILE A 808 -0.07 -13.42 17.53
N PHE A 809 -1.22 -13.58 16.88
CA PHE A 809 -2.34 -14.38 17.36
C PHE A 809 -2.28 -15.74 16.66
N PHE A 810 -2.15 -16.81 17.43
CA PHE A 810 -2.08 -18.17 16.93
C PHE A 810 -3.44 -18.84 17.11
N CYS A 811 -4.16 -19.13 16.02
CA CYS A 811 -5.53 -19.64 16.12
C CYS A 811 -5.60 -21.14 15.85
N SER A 812 -6.34 -21.86 16.69
CA SER A 812 -6.80 -23.23 16.41
C SER A 812 -8.26 -23.19 15.99
N ARG A 813 -8.62 -23.95 14.93
CA ARG A 813 -10.00 -24.11 14.44
C ARG A 813 -10.69 -25.33 15.05
N THR A 814 -9.91 -26.29 15.58
CA THR A 814 -10.44 -27.52 16.17
C THR A 814 -9.75 -27.88 17.47
N HIS A 815 -10.47 -28.61 18.32
CA HIS A 815 -9.94 -29.22 19.54
C HIS A 815 -8.67 -30.05 19.28
N SER A 816 -8.60 -30.75 18.14
CA SER A 816 -7.43 -31.56 17.78
C SER A 816 -6.19 -30.72 17.45
N GLN A 817 -6.34 -29.53 16.88
CA GLN A 817 -5.22 -28.63 16.55
C GLN A 817 -4.62 -28.01 17.80
N LEU A 818 -5.46 -27.54 18.73
CA LEU A 818 -4.98 -27.03 20.01
C LEU A 818 -4.30 -28.15 20.82
N ALA A 819 -4.89 -29.35 20.83
CA ALA A 819 -4.31 -30.49 21.54
C ALA A 819 -2.98 -30.93 20.93
N GLN A 820 -2.88 -30.84 19.61
CA GLN A 820 -1.65 -31.10 18.88
C GLN A 820 -0.57 -30.04 19.20
N ALA A 821 -0.91 -28.74 19.23
CA ALA A 821 0.03 -27.68 19.58
C ALA A 821 0.63 -27.90 20.97
N VAL A 822 -0.22 -28.25 21.94
CA VAL A 822 0.24 -28.55 23.30
C VAL A 822 1.06 -29.84 23.33
N LYS A 823 0.61 -30.91 22.68
CA LYS A 823 1.34 -32.20 22.64
C LYS A 823 2.73 -32.03 22.03
N GLU A 824 2.84 -31.23 20.97
CA GLU A 824 4.13 -30.96 20.32
C GLU A 824 5.06 -30.14 21.21
N LEU A 825 4.54 -29.12 21.90
CA LEU A 825 5.28 -28.36 22.92
C LEU A 825 5.79 -29.28 24.05
N LYS A 826 4.96 -30.24 24.51
CA LYS A 826 5.34 -31.26 25.51
C LYS A 826 6.46 -32.19 25.02
N SER A 827 6.46 -32.52 23.72
CA SER A 827 7.44 -33.43 23.11
C SER A 827 8.69 -32.74 22.54
N CYS A 828 8.80 -31.41 22.70
CA CYS A 828 9.88 -30.62 22.12
C CYS A 828 11.25 -31.03 22.72
N PRO A 829 12.23 -31.46 21.91
CA PRO A 829 13.54 -31.87 22.41
C PRO A 829 14.31 -30.73 23.07
N GLU A 830 14.98 -31.03 24.18
CA GLU A 830 15.75 -30.07 24.98
C GLU A 830 16.82 -29.32 24.15
N SER A 831 17.42 -29.98 23.17
CA SER A 831 18.41 -29.39 22.26
C SER A 831 17.85 -28.26 21.39
N TYR A 832 16.57 -28.34 21.04
CA TYR A 832 15.90 -27.32 20.21
C TYR A 832 15.59 -26.07 21.04
N MET A 833 15.18 -26.27 22.30
CA MET A 833 14.95 -25.18 23.27
C MET A 833 16.24 -24.43 23.62
N ARG A 834 17.37 -25.15 23.72
CA ARG A 834 18.71 -24.58 23.94
C ARG A 834 19.24 -23.71 22.79
N SER A 835 18.63 -23.76 21.60
CA SER A 835 19.00 -22.94 20.44
C SER A 835 18.37 -21.54 20.44
N LEU A 836 17.47 -21.26 21.40
CA LEU A 836 16.87 -19.96 21.61
C LEU A 836 17.79 -19.09 22.50
N PRO A 837 18.32 -17.95 22.04
CA PRO A 837 19.22 -17.10 22.82
C PRO A 837 18.44 -16.22 23.82
N GLY A 838 18.90 -16.17 25.07
CA GLY A 838 18.48 -15.19 26.08
C GLY A 838 17.56 -15.72 27.21
N SER A 839 17.04 -16.93 27.08
CA SER A 839 16.40 -17.64 28.21
C SER A 839 16.60 -19.15 28.03
N THR A 840 17.06 -19.83 29.08
CA THR A 840 17.13 -21.29 29.13
C THR A 840 15.76 -21.95 29.30
N VAL A 841 14.68 -21.15 29.39
CA VAL A 841 13.34 -21.58 29.82
C VAL A 841 12.24 -20.87 29.01
N LEU A 842 11.37 -21.64 28.34
CA LEU A 842 10.16 -21.14 27.67
C LEU A 842 9.03 -20.97 28.70
N HIS A 843 8.41 -19.79 28.74
CA HIS A 843 7.28 -19.51 29.64
C HIS A 843 5.95 -19.58 28.89
N SER A 844 5.06 -20.46 29.33
CA SER A 844 3.67 -20.48 28.86
C SER A 844 2.71 -20.23 30.03
N CYS A 845 1.62 -19.51 29.75
CA CYS A 845 0.55 -19.24 30.68
C CYS A 845 -0.80 -19.64 30.06
N VAL A 846 -1.71 -20.19 30.87
CA VAL A 846 -3.08 -20.48 30.46
C VAL A 846 -4.03 -19.62 31.27
N LEU A 847 -4.93 -18.92 30.59
CA LEU A 847 -6.02 -18.18 31.21
C LEU A 847 -7.28 -19.03 31.24
N ALA A 848 -7.79 -19.27 32.44
CA ALA A 848 -9.06 -19.98 32.66
C ALA A 848 -9.98 -19.22 33.62
N SER A 849 -11.24 -19.64 33.68
CA SER A 849 -12.23 -19.06 34.60
C SER A 849 -11.91 -19.41 36.06
N LYS A 850 -12.41 -18.61 37.01
CA LYS A 850 -12.27 -18.92 38.45
C LYS A 850 -12.84 -20.29 38.79
N ARG A 851 -13.91 -20.72 38.13
CA ARG A 851 -14.54 -22.04 38.31
C ARG A 851 -13.55 -23.19 38.11
N MET A 852 -12.59 -23.03 37.20
CA MET A 852 -11.63 -24.08 36.84
C MET A 852 -10.34 -24.02 37.65
N LEU A 853 -9.94 -22.83 38.12
CA LEU A 853 -8.69 -22.62 38.85
C LEU A 853 -8.89 -22.52 40.37
N CYS A 854 -10.12 -22.36 40.86
CA CYS A 854 -10.38 -22.32 42.29
C CYS A 854 -10.33 -23.74 42.87
N VAL A 855 -9.55 -23.92 43.94
CA VAL A 855 -9.42 -25.19 44.66
C VAL A 855 -10.11 -25.15 46.04
N ASN A 856 -10.78 -24.05 46.38
CA ASN A 856 -11.52 -23.93 47.62
C ASN A 856 -12.89 -24.61 47.48
N GLU A 857 -13.13 -25.66 48.27
CA GLU A 857 -14.39 -26.41 48.27
C GLU A 857 -15.60 -25.50 48.56
N GLU A 858 -15.50 -24.59 49.54
CA GLU A 858 -16.60 -23.65 49.89
C GLU A 858 -16.98 -22.70 48.75
N VAL A 859 -16.06 -22.45 47.82
CA VAL A 859 -16.31 -21.61 46.63
C VAL A 859 -16.90 -22.42 45.50
N ASN A 860 -16.54 -23.70 45.41
CA ASN A 860 -16.94 -24.61 44.34
C ASN A 860 -18.24 -25.37 44.61
N ASP A 861 -18.75 -25.35 45.86
CA ASP A 861 -20.00 -26.00 46.25
C ASP A 861 -21.21 -25.57 45.38
N GLU A 862 -21.23 -24.32 44.91
CA GLU A 862 -22.23 -23.83 43.97
C GLU A 862 -21.58 -23.18 42.73
N PRO A 863 -21.40 -23.93 41.63
CA PRO A 863 -20.64 -23.47 40.45
C PRO A 863 -21.16 -22.18 39.79
N SER A 864 -22.45 -21.85 39.95
CA SER A 864 -23.06 -20.62 39.44
C SER A 864 -22.66 -19.36 40.21
N LEU A 865 -22.22 -19.51 41.48
CA LEU A 865 -21.94 -18.39 42.38
C LEU A 865 -20.44 -18.24 42.72
N VAL A 866 -19.56 -18.97 42.02
CA VAL A 866 -18.10 -18.97 42.25
C VAL A 866 -17.51 -17.56 42.33
N ASN A 867 -17.98 -16.62 41.50
CA ASN A 867 -17.47 -15.25 41.51
C ASN A 867 -17.86 -14.48 42.77
N GLU A 868 -19.11 -14.58 43.19
CA GLU A 868 -19.69 -13.90 44.35
C GLU A 868 -19.08 -14.47 45.63
N ARG A 869 -19.06 -15.81 45.77
CA ARG A 869 -18.50 -16.49 46.94
C ARG A 869 -17.00 -16.26 47.12
N CYS A 870 -16.25 -16.28 46.02
CA CYS A 870 -14.84 -15.92 46.02
C CYS A 870 -14.62 -14.47 46.49
N GLN A 871 -15.50 -13.55 46.09
CA GLN A 871 -15.40 -12.15 46.48
C GLN A 871 -15.77 -11.94 47.96
N GLU A 872 -16.80 -12.62 48.47
CA GLU A 872 -17.17 -12.61 49.89
C GLU A 872 -16.01 -13.04 50.80
N LEU A 873 -15.41 -14.20 50.52
CA LEU A 873 -14.29 -14.73 51.30
C LEU A 873 -13.03 -13.86 51.22
N ARG A 874 -12.85 -13.09 50.14
CA ARG A 874 -11.76 -12.11 50.01
C ARG A 874 -12.02 -10.88 50.88
N MET A 875 -13.23 -10.33 50.80
CA MET A 875 -13.63 -9.16 51.58
C MET A 875 -13.61 -9.47 53.08
N GLU A 876 -13.98 -10.69 53.47
CA GLU A 876 -13.91 -11.14 54.85
C GLU A 876 -12.46 -11.22 55.34
N LYS A 877 -11.56 -11.81 54.54
CA LYS A 877 -10.11 -11.86 54.86
C LYS A 877 -9.49 -10.47 54.98
N GLU A 878 -9.83 -9.56 54.06
CA GLU A 878 -9.30 -8.20 54.05
C GLU A 878 -9.82 -7.35 55.22
N LYS A 879 -11.11 -7.50 55.58
CA LYS A 879 -11.71 -6.85 56.76
C LYS A 879 -11.08 -7.32 58.08
N ARG A 880 -10.74 -8.61 58.20
CA ARG A 880 -10.06 -9.13 59.40
C ARG A 880 -8.60 -8.73 59.47
N ARG A 881 -7.90 -8.70 58.32
CA ARG A 881 -6.53 -8.18 58.22
C ARG A 881 -6.43 -6.72 58.66
N THR A 882 -7.41 -5.88 58.30
CA THR A 882 -7.47 -4.49 58.76
C THR A 882 -7.91 -4.34 60.22
N ALA A 883 -8.56 -5.36 60.80
CA ALA A 883 -8.93 -5.43 62.21
C ALA A 883 -7.84 -6.01 63.15
N GLY A 884 -6.73 -6.52 62.61
CA GLY A 884 -5.58 -7.00 63.39
C GLY A 884 -5.71 -8.41 63.98
N GLU A 885 -6.63 -9.24 63.48
CA GLU A 885 -6.82 -10.63 63.91
C GLU A 885 -5.83 -11.58 63.20
N GLU A 886 -5.24 -12.55 63.94
CA GLU A 886 -4.30 -13.55 63.37
C GLU A 886 -5.01 -14.56 62.44
N ASP A 887 -4.27 -15.06 61.43
CA ASP A 887 -4.69 -15.91 60.30
C ASP A 887 -5.20 -17.33 60.70
N GLY A 888 -6.20 -17.42 61.58
CA GLY A 888 -6.81 -18.67 62.02
C GLY A 888 -8.34 -18.61 61.99
N GLU A 889 -8.93 -19.24 60.97
CA GLU A 889 -10.37 -19.53 60.80
C GLU A 889 -11.28 -18.35 60.38
N GLY A 890 -11.17 -17.97 59.10
CA GLY A 890 -12.17 -17.19 58.36
C GLY A 890 -11.63 -16.49 57.11
N GLY A 891 -12.34 -16.59 55.98
CA GLY A 891 -11.91 -16.06 54.67
C GLY A 891 -11.10 -17.05 53.82
N CYS A 892 -10.72 -16.66 52.60
CA CYS A 892 -10.09 -17.58 51.65
C CYS A 892 -8.69 -18.05 52.13
N PRO A 893 -8.43 -19.37 52.29
CA PRO A 893 -7.18 -19.86 52.86
C PRO A 893 -5.98 -19.72 51.91
N TYR A 894 -6.22 -19.52 50.62
CA TYR A 894 -5.17 -19.40 49.60
C TYR A 894 -4.58 -17.98 49.52
N ASN A 895 -3.26 -17.86 49.43
CA ASN A 895 -2.57 -16.58 49.18
C ASN A 895 -2.87 -16.08 47.75
N GLN A 896 -3.11 -14.78 47.59
CA GLN A 896 -3.52 -14.16 46.33
C GLN A 896 -2.58 -13.06 45.86
N THR A 897 -1.52 -12.76 46.62
CA THR A 897 -0.61 -11.64 46.35
C THR A 897 0.86 -12.07 46.31
N SER A 898 1.24 -13.14 47.01
CA SER A 898 2.61 -13.69 46.98
C SER A 898 2.57 -15.15 46.55
N PHE A 899 3.43 -15.50 45.59
CA PHE A 899 3.45 -16.81 44.91
C PHE A 899 4.84 -17.47 44.91
N SER A 900 5.63 -17.24 45.96
CA SER A 900 7.03 -17.70 46.00
C SER A 900 7.16 -19.23 46.05
N ARG A 901 6.18 -19.93 46.64
CA ARG A 901 6.20 -21.40 46.72
C ARG A 901 5.82 -22.03 45.39
N LEU A 902 4.76 -21.55 44.75
CA LEU A 902 4.43 -21.97 43.38
C LEU A 902 5.58 -21.69 42.42
N ARG A 903 6.23 -20.52 42.49
CA ARG A 903 7.37 -20.20 41.62
C ARG A 903 8.61 -21.08 41.81
N SER A 904 8.78 -21.68 42.99
CA SER A 904 9.92 -22.55 43.31
C SER A 904 9.62 -24.05 43.15
N GLN A 905 8.37 -24.47 43.34
CA GLN A 905 7.94 -25.88 43.30
C GLN A 905 7.23 -26.30 42.01
N ALA A 906 7.13 -25.43 41.00
CA ALA A 906 6.42 -25.69 39.74
C ALA A 906 7.29 -26.09 38.52
N PRO A 907 8.32 -26.96 38.60
CA PRO A 907 9.13 -27.28 37.42
C PRO A 907 8.41 -28.21 36.41
N GLN A 908 7.28 -28.82 36.77
CA GLN A 908 6.52 -29.73 35.89
C GLN A 908 5.02 -29.47 36.03
N VAL A 909 4.53 -28.42 35.38
CA VAL A 909 3.11 -28.07 35.39
C VAL A 909 2.66 -27.95 33.94
N TRP A 910 1.83 -28.89 33.51
CA TRP A 910 1.58 -29.15 32.10
C TRP A 910 0.11 -29.07 31.74
N ASP A 911 -0.78 -28.75 32.67
CA ASP A 911 -2.21 -28.51 32.50
C ASP A 911 -2.81 -27.83 33.74
N ILE A 912 -4.12 -27.56 33.65
CA ILE A 912 -4.92 -26.95 34.72
C ILE A 912 -4.97 -27.85 35.97
N GLU A 913 -4.87 -29.18 35.83
CA GLU A 913 -4.93 -30.11 36.95
C GLU A 913 -3.63 -30.08 37.77
N ASP A 914 -2.49 -29.98 37.10
CA ASP A 914 -1.19 -29.85 37.75
C ASP A 914 -1.10 -28.55 38.57
N ILE A 915 -1.53 -27.42 38.02
CA ILE A 915 -1.44 -26.12 38.70
C ILE A 915 -2.42 -26.02 39.86
N THR A 916 -3.61 -26.60 39.74
CA THR A 916 -4.60 -26.65 40.83
C THR A 916 -4.13 -27.59 41.93
N ARG A 917 -3.56 -28.76 41.59
CA ARG A 917 -2.95 -29.68 42.57
C ARG A 917 -1.80 -29.02 43.34
N LEU A 918 -0.88 -28.33 42.65
CA LEU A 918 0.20 -27.61 43.32
C LEU A 918 -0.30 -26.43 44.15
N SER A 919 -1.29 -25.69 43.65
CA SER A 919 -1.92 -24.58 44.37
C SER A 919 -2.58 -25.05 45.68
N SER A 920 -3.23 -26.22 45.65
CA SER A 920 -3.77 -26.87 46.84
C SER A 920 -2.68 -27.22 47.86
N THR A 921 -1.51 -27.66 47.39
CA THR A 921 -0.38 -28.09 48.22
C THR A 921 0.42 -26.90 48.78
N CYS A 922 0.59 -25.83 48.00
CA CYS A 922 1.33 -24.63 48.38
C CYS A 922 0.49 -23.62 49.17
N ALA A 923 -0.84 -23.81 49.24
CA ALA A 923 -1.81 -22.86 49.79
C ALA A 923 -1.76 -21.47 49.09
N GLU A 924 -1.55 -21.47 47.78
CA GLU A 924 -1.47 -20.27 46.93
C GLU A 924 -2.51 -20.37 45.80
N CYS A 925 -3.11 -19.26 45.36
CA CYS A 925 -4.26 -19.27 44.45
C CYS A 925 -3.85 -19.37 42.97
N ALA A 926 -4.20 -20.48 42.31
CA ALA A 926 -3.91 -20.72 40.88
C ALA A 926 -4.43 -19.62 39.95
N TYR A 927 -5.62 -19.05 40.24
CA TYR A 927 -6.24 -18.02 39.41
C TYR A 927 -5.45 -16.70 39.42
N PHE A 928 -5.06 -16.22 40.59
CA PHE A 928 -4.27 -14.98 40.69
C PHE A 928 -2.81 -15.20 40.31
N PHE A 929 -2.28 -16.41 40.54
CA PHE A 929 -0.95 -16.78 40.09
C PHE A 929 -0.84 -16.77 38.55
N SER A 930 -1.78 -17.40 37.83
CA SER A 930 -1.82 -17.39 36.35
C SER A 930 -1.87 -15.97 35.79
N LYS A 931 -2.57 -15.06 36.47
CA LYS A 931 -2.57 -13.63 36.11
C LYS A 931 -1.24 -12.94 36.35
N SER A 932 -0.55 -13.26 37.44
CA SER A 932 0.75 -12.68 37.78
C SER A 932 1.86 -13.05 36.80
N GLU A 933 1.68 -14.13 36.04
CA GLU A 933 2.64 -14.64 35.07
C GLU A 933 2.35 -14.16 33.63
N LEU A 934 1.33 -13.32 33.42
CA LEU A 934 1.00 -12.78 32.09
C LEU A 934 2.09 -11.86 31.52
N GLU A 935 2.76 -11.10 32.38
CA GLU A 935 3.80 -10.14 31.95
C GLU A 935 5.13 -10.84 31.58
N THR A 936 5.31 -12.09 32.01
CA THR A 936 6.55 -12.87 31.82
C THR A 936 6.37 -14.03 30.84
N ALA A 937 5.17 -14.24 30.30
CA ALA A 937 4.83 -15.35 29.40
C ALA A 937 5.23 -15.07 27.94
N HIS A 938 5.85 -16.05 27.29
CA HIS A 938 6.16 -16.03 25.86
C HIS A 938 4.97 -16.53 25.02
N ILE A 939 4.19 -17.47 25.55
CA ILE A 939 2.97 -18.02 24.94
C ILE A 939 1.82 -17.91 25.94
N VAL A 940 0.70 -17.32 25.53
CA VAL A 940 -0.51 -17.22 26.37
C VAL A 940 -1.67 -17.93 25.68
N PHE A 941 -2.19 -19.00 26.29
CA PHE A 941 -3.43 -19.63 25.86
C PHE A 941 -4.61 -18.88 26.47
N CYS A 942 -5.47 -18.34 25.61
CA CYS A 942 -6.52 -17.42 26.03
C CYS A 942 -7.80 -17.68 25.22
N PRO A 943 -8.95 -17.81 25.88
CA PRO A 943 -10.25 -17.76 25.20
C PRO A 943 -10.40 -16.45 24.39
N TYR A 944 -10.88 -16.51 23.13
CA TYR A 944 -10.97 -15.29 22.32
C TYR A 944 -11.86 -14.21 22.95
N ASN A 945 -12.87 -14.59 23.75
CA ASN A 945 -13.78 -13.64 24.40
C ASN A 945 -13.06 -12.75 25.44
N TYR A 946 -11.96 -13.24 26.03
CA TYR A 946 -11.11 -12.45 26.94
C TYR A 946 -10.34 -11.36 26.18
N VAL A 947 -10.08 -11.59 24.89
CA VAL A 947 -9.51 -10.59 24.00
C VAL A 947 -10.61 -9.69 23.44
N LEU A 948 -11.67 -10.22 22.83
CA LEU A 948 -12.64 -9.42 22.07
C LEU A 948 -13.51 -8.49 22.92
N ASP A 949 -13.85 -8.86 24.16
CA ASP A 949 -14.73 -8.07 25.03
C ASP A 949 -13.92 -7.07 25.90
N PRO A 950 -14.07 -5.75 25.72
CA PRO A 950 -13.35 -4.75 26.50
C PRO A 950 -13.61 -4.81 28.01
N SER A 951 -14.82 -5.22 28.42
CA SER A 951 -15.21 -5.33 29.83
C SER A 951 -14.52 -6.52 30.50
N ILE A 952 -14.47 -7.67 29.82
CA ILE A 952 -13.75 -8.87 30.27
C ILE A 952 -12.25 -8.57 30.28
N ARG A 953 -11.71 -7.94 29.24
CA ARG A 953 -10.29 -7.58 29.15
C ARG A 953 -9.85 -6.69 30.33
N LYS A 954 -10.67 -5.69 30.68
CA LYS A 954 -10.43 -4.79 31.82
C LYS A 954 -10.57 -5.51 33.16
N ALA A 955 -11.56 -6.39 33.32
CA ALA A 955 -11.77 -7.16 34.54
C ALA A 955 -10.71 -8.25 34.77
N VAL A 956 -10.17 -8.83 33.69
CA VAL A 956 -9.13 -9.85 33.75
C VAL A 956 -7.74 -9.22 33.94
N GLY A 957 -7.54 -7.97 33.52
CA GLY A 957 -6.28 -7.24 33.68
C GLY A 957 -5.23 -7.64 32.65
N ILE A 958 -5.67 -7.97 31.43
CA ILE A 958 -4.83 -8.58 30.39
C ILE A 958 -3.87 -7.53 29.79
N LYS A 959 -2.58 -7.64 30.13
CA LYS A 959 -1.48 -6.92 29.47
C LYS A 959 -0.63 -7.92 28.68
N LEU A 960 -0.90 -8.06 27.39
CA LEU A 960 -0.15 -8.95 26.49
C LEU A 960 0.96 -8.14 25.82
N GLN A 961 2.09 -7.99 26.52
CA GLN A 961 3.32 -7.43 25.97
C GLN A 961 4.23 -8.59 25.56
N ASN A 962 4.66 -8.60 24.29
CA ASN A 962 5.68 -9.53 23.75
C ASN A 962 5.35 -11.03 23.75
N ALA A 963 4.07 -11.42 23.93
CA ALA A 963 3.63 -12.81 23.89
C ALA A 963 2.94 -13.19 22.56
N ILE A 964 3.08 -14.45 22.14
CA ILE A 964 2.19 -15.09 21.16
C ILE A 964 0.90 -15.50 21.88
N VAL A 965 -0.24 -15.09 21.35
CA VAL A 965 -1.55 -15.35 21.97
C VAL A 965 -2.24 -16.48 21.23
N VAL A 966 -2.39 -17.64 21.86
CA VAL A 966 -3.12 -18.78 21.29
C VAL A 966 -4.61 -18.64 21.60
N LEU A 967 -5.46 -18.57 20.57
CA LEU A 967 -6.91 -18.31 20.67
C LEU A 967 -7.77 -19.48 20.17
N ASP A 968 -8.82 -19.82 20.95
CA ASP A 968 -9.91 -20.75 20.57
C ASP A 968 -11.19 -20.39 21.38
N GLU A 969 -12.32 -21.08 21.13
CA GLU A 969 -13.53 -21.01 21.95
C GLU A 969 -13.24 -21.33 23.42
N ALA A 970 -13.94 -20.66 24.34
CA ALA A 970 -13.67 -20.79 25.77
C ALA A 970 -13.70 -22.25 26.26
N HIS A 971 -14.62 -23.07 25.76
CA HIS A 971 -14.72 -24.48 26.11
C HIS A 971 -13.63 -25.34 25.45
N ASN A 972 -13.15 -24.96 24.26
CA ASN A 972 -12.06 -25.66 23.55
C ASN A 972 -10.70 -25.38 24.19
N VAL A 973 -10.41 -24.12 24.53
CA VAL A 973 -9.24 -23.75 25.33
C VAL A 973 -9.30 -24.47 26.67
N GLU A 974 -10.47 -24.50 27.31
CA GLU A 974 -10.65 -25.16 28.60
C GLU A 974 -10.40 -26.67 28.53
N ASP A 975 -11.09 -27.43 27.67
CA ASP A 975 -10.97 -28.88 27.60
C ASP A 975 -9.59 -29.33 27.06
N THR A 976 -8.99 -28.54 26.17
CA THR A 976 -7.65 -28.84 25.67
C THR A 976 -6.58 -28.48 26.67
N CYS A 977 -6.70 -27.35 27.37
CA CYS A 977 -5.78 -26.98 28.43
C CYS A 977 -5.92 -27.83 29.69
N ARG A 978 -7.09 -28.43 29.93
CA ARG A 978 -7.27 -29.51 30.91
C ARG A 978 -6.39 -30.73 30.59
N ASN A 979 -6.12 -30.98 29.30
CA ASN A 979 -5.19 -32.01 28.83
C ASN A 979 -3.77 -31.46 28.53
N GLY A 980 -3.57 -30.14 28.64
CA GLY A 980 -2.49 -29.45 27.95
C GLY A 980 -2.32 -27.95 28.22
N ALA A 981 -1.57 -27.62 29.25
CA ALA A 981 -0.88 -26.35 29.45
C ALA A 981 -1.11 -25.80 30.88
N SER A 982 -0.11 -25.71 31.75
CA SER A 982 0.22 -24.45 32.46
C SER A 982 1.47 -24.56 33.33
N LEU A 983 2.54 -23.84 32.95
CA LEU A 983 3.61 -23.19 33.76
C LEU A 983 5.07 -23.74 33.80
N ARG A 984 5.97 -22.74 33.73
CA ARG A 984 7.45 -22.66 33.82
C ARG A 984 8.28 -23.96 33.73
N LEU A 985 8.93 -24.15 32.58
CA LEU A 985 9.88 -25.24 32.35
C LEU A 985 11.27 -24.98 32.97
N LEU A 986 11.43 -25.23 34.27
CA LEU A 986 12.75 -25.18 34.93
C LEU A 986 13.56 -26.46 34.64
N ILE A 987 14.66 -26.33 33.90
CA ILE A 987 15.64 -27.42 33.70
C ILE A 987 16.73 -27.29 34.77
N THR A 988 16.73 -28.18 35.77
CA THR A 988 17.81 -28.28 36.78
C THR A 988 18.88 -29.29 36.33
N CYS A 989 20.13 -28.83 36.19
CA CYS A 989 21.31 -29.68 36.01
C CYS A 989 21.60 -30.51 37.28
N TRP A 990 21.70 -31.82 37.16
CA TRP A 990 22.53 -32.61 38.07
C TRP A 990 23.97 -32.55 37.57
N LEU A 991 24.81 -31.77 38.25
CA LEU A 991 26.27 -31.82 38.08
C LEU A 991 26.77 -33.18 38.61
N VAL A 992 27.26 -34.04 37.71
CA VAL A 992 28.20 -35.09 38.10
C VAL A 992 29.56 -34.41 38.32
N PRO A 993 30.24 -34.59 39.48
CA PRO A 993 31.52 -33.95 39.73
C PRO A 993 32.59 -34.46 38.76
N LEU A 994 33.29 -33.53 38.11
CA LEU A 994 34.56 -33.79 37.44
C LEU A 994 35.62 -34.13 38.49
N SER A 995 35.76 -35.42 38.80
CA SER A 995 36.98 -35.96 39.38
C SER A 995 37.16 -37.39 38.87
N LEU A 996 37.63 -37.53 37.62
CA LEU A 996 38.40 -38.68 37.10
C LEU A 996 38.52 -38.54 35.58
N LEU A 997 39.72 -38.15 35.12
CA LEU A 997 40.44 -38.66 33.93
C LEU A 997 41.40 -37.60 33.38
N THR A 998 42.52 -37.42 34.09
CA THR A 998 43.83 -37.41 33.43
C THR A 998 44.14 -38.83 32.96
N MET A 999 44.18 -39.05 31.64
CA MET A 999 45.18 -39.85 30.89
C MET A 999 44.94 -39.68 29.39
#